data_AF-A0A9W8UZW0-F1
#
_entry.id   AF-A0A9W8UZW0-F1
#
_cell.length_a   1.000
_cell.length_b   1.000
_cell.length_c   1.000
_cell.angle_alpha   90.00
_cell.angle_beta   90.00
_cell.angle_gamma   90.00
#
_symmetry.space_group_name_H-M   'P 1'
#
loop_
_entity.id
_entity.type
_entity.pdbx_description
1 polymer ?
#
loop_
_entity_poly.entity_id
_entity_poly.type
_entity_poly.pdbx_seq_one_letter_code
_entity_poly.pdbx_strand_id
1 'polypeptide(L)'
;MSNNVSPDGGIKPAAIATTKGAYAPEEPSSPDLSSKSKDDQDHEVHQLHDEHDEDTVYVKGHPVIRNGMDVSKYLISDRDDGDPSLTFRAIVLGSLFTALSSVITMLYVFKPTQMQVSAVFLQLLVYIFGQAWALGTPRPDRFKSPWVQRILRFLNFGQPFKIKEHVVAALIASSGNNGLSGVEVYGVERLFYNRSVTALTAVLATFSISLCGFVLAGVLRPLIVYPAEMVYWSTLPQVVLYQNLHFDQKANRDRLIKFGWALGIAAVWEIFPAYVMPWLGGISVFCLASMNAPEHTRTIFTTIFGGASGNEGMGLFNISLDWQYIQSQFLSLPLKQQLNTWIGYFFWYIAMLALYYGNAWSAKKFPFMSTSLFHENGTRFDSTTILNNHGTIDFDKLEQIGLPYMTSSTVWGYFTMNLAIGALITHVILFYGKDMLLAWKQARSRTQPDPHYQGMLKYKEVPMWWYIALFVLCFIAGIVVTTKGETTLPVWGFIVALLLGGFIAPFSCILYGLYGTGVGTNALSKMIGGVVHPGRPLANLYFASWSHQVILLAVNLSNWLKVGQYTKVPHRVMFATQIYGTLLGAALNYVVMTTIVSNQKDILLDPVGNNVWSGSTMQSLNSQAVTWAMAKQIYGENGRYLIVPLGLVIGLALPFAHWGVIKVFPRAKDWPINTAIIASYSGATTYFGITSWIWSSIAVGIFSQVYLRRRLPNIYNKYNYLIGAALDGGSQIIIFILSFAVFGASGKERPFPTWWGRPDGNPDHCL
;
A
#
# COMPACT_ATOMS: atom_id res chain seq x y z
N MET A 1 17.12 78.70 -19.08
CA MET A 1 18.58 78.82 -18.88
C MET A 1 19.23 77.84 -19.86
N SER A 2 19.40 78.24 -21.13
CA SER A 2 20.63 78.81 -21.73
C SER A 2 21.86 77.93 -21.45
N ASN A 3 22.28 77.11 -22.42
CA ASN A 3 23.23 77.41 -23.51
C ASN A 3 24.70 77.28 -23.08
N ASN A 4 25.44 76.42 -23.80
CA ASN A 4 26.75 76.64 -24.46
C ASN A 4 27.61 75.36 -24.45
N VAL A 5 28.46 74.98 -25.41
CA VAL A 5 28.88 75.41 -26.77
C VAL A 5 29.85 74.28 -27.26
N SER A 6 29.87 73.94 -28.56
CA SER A 6 30.86 73.05 -29.26
C SER A 6 32.09 73.89 -29.75
N PRO A 7 33.01 73.51 -30.70
CA PRO A 7 33.16 72.32 -31.57
C PRO A 7 34.64 71.89 -31.90
N ASP A 8 34.78 71.15 -33.02
CA ASP A 8 35.95 70.77 -33.85
C ASP A 8 36.43 69.31 -33.68
N GLY A 9 36.56 68.43 -34.69
CA GLY A 9 36.72 68.51 -36.16
C GLY A 9 37.97 67.67 -36.52
N GLY A 10 37.94 66.50 -37.17
CA GLY A 10 37.59 66.23 -38.57
C GLY A 10 38.35 65.01 -39.15
N ILE A 11 37.89 64.56 -40.34
CA ILE A 11 38.60 63.88 -41.46
C ILE A 11 38.63 62.31 -41.54
N LYS A 12 38.02 61.80 -42.63
CA LYS A 12 38.08 60.46 -43.29
C LYS A 12 39.04 60.53 -44.51
N PRO A 13 39.62 59.44 -45.10
CA PRO A 13 38.95 58.53 -46.09
C PRO A 13 39.51 57.06 -46.17
N ALA A 14 38.72 56.01 -46.49
CA ALA A 14 38.41 55.32 -47.77
C ALA A 14 39.34 54.15 -48.26
N ALA A 15 38.71 52.95 -48.42
CA ALA A 15 38.82 51.85 -49.42
C ALA A 15 40.15 51.15 -49.83
N ILE A 16 40.13 49.80 -49.95
CA ILE A 16 40.33 48.96 -51.19
C ILE A 16 40.46 47.44 -50.84
N ALA A 17 40.03 46.58 -51.78
CA ALA A 17 39.82 45.13 -51.72
C ALA A 17 41.05 44.24 -52.04
N THR A 18 40.95 42.91 -51.83
CA THR A 18 41.45 41.84 -52.75
C THR A 18 40.99 40.44 -52.34
N THR A 19 40.77 39.58 -53.34
CA THR A 19 40.26 38.18 -53.34
C THR A 19 41.33 37.17 -53.79
N LYS A 20 41.13 35.87 -53.46
CA LYS A 20 41.58 34.58 -54.09
C LYS A 20 41.84 33.54 -52.97
N GLY A 21 41.45 32.26 -52.95
CA GLY A 21 40.82 31.30 -53.90
C GLY A 21 41.59 29.97 -53.87
N ALA A 22 40.96 28.82 -53.57
CA ALA A 22 41.36 27.44 -53.95
C ALA A 22 40.28 26.38 -53.58
N TYR A 23 40.24 25.25 -54.31
CA TYR A 23 39.08 24.42 -54.68
C TYR A 23 39.23 22.92 -54.24
N ALA A 24 38.15 22.30 -53.69
CA ALA A 24 37.60 20.89 -53.73
C ALA A 24 38.51 19.62 -53.57
N PRO A 25 38.00 18.39 -53.18
CA PRO A 25 36.67 17.79 -53.45
C PRO A 25 35.93 16.97 -52.33
N GLU A 26 34.66 16.63 -52.63
CA GLU A 26 33.61 15.86 -51.89
C GLU A 26 33.92 14.35 -51.72
N GLU A 27 33.36 13.58 -50.76
CA GLU A 27 32.02 12.90 -50.75
C GLU A 27 31.80 12.09 -49.40
N PRO A 28 30.65 11.42 -49.08
CA PRO A 28 29.38 11.92 -48.53
C PRO A 28 28.94 11.31 -47.15
N SER A 29 28.10 12.00 -46.35
CA SER A 29 27.22 11.34 -45.36
C SER A 29 26.02 12.20 -44.86
N SER A 30 24.80 11.78 -45.25
CA SER A 30 23.47 11.79 -44.57
C SER A 30 22.97 12.97 -43.68
N PRO A 31 21.64 13.26 -43.68
CA PRO A 31 21.09 14.54 -43.24
C PRO A 31 20.94 14.69 -41.72
N ASP A 32 21.35 15.85 -41.22
CA ASP A 32 21.17 16.32 -39.84
C ASP A 32 19.70 16.56 -39.51
N LEU A 33 19.20 15.84 -38.51
CA LEU A 33 18.00 16.20 -37.75
C LEU A 33 18.41 17.26 -36.71
N SER A 34 18.01 18.49 -36.98
CA SER A 34 18.22 19.70 -36.17
C SER A 34 18.16 19.49 -34.66
N SER A 35 19.23 19.87 -33.98
CA SER A 35 19.31 20.11 -32.53
C SER A 35 18.47 21.34 -32.15
N LYS A 36 17.42 21.17 -31.33
CA LYS A 36 16.83 22.29 -30.57
C LYS A 36 17.90 22.86 -29.62
N SER A 37 18.10 24.17 -29.63
CA SER A 37 19.03 24.88 -28.74
C SER A 37 18.60 24.81 -27.27
N LYS A 38 19.56 24.89 -26.34
CA LYS A 38 19.30 24.96 -24.90
C LYS A 38 18.32 26.08 -24.52
N ASP A 39 18.40 27.21 -25.21
CA ASP A 39 17.49 28.35 -24.97
C ASP A 39 16.02 28.00 -25.27
N ASP A 40 15.74 27.12 -26.24
CA ASP A 40 14.36 26.68 -26.52
C ASP A 40 13.82 25.74 -25.44
N GLN A 41 14.69 24.96 -24.80
CA GLN A 41 14.32 24.10 -23.66
C GLN A 41 14.12 24.91 -22.39
N ASP A 42 14.97 25.91 -22.15
CA ASP A 42 14.83 26.80 -20.99
C ASP A 42 13.58 27.70 -21.14
N HIS A 43 13.22 28.12 -22.35
CA HIS A 43 11.95 28.82 -22.63
C HIS A 43 10.70 27.92 -22.45
N GLU A 44 10.73 26.66 -22.91
CA GLU A 44 9.63 25.69 -22.66
C GLU A 44 9.46 25.38 -21.15
N VAL A 45 10.57 25.30 -20.40
CA VAL A 45 10.55 25.04 -18.95
C VAL A 45 10.09 26.26 -18.16
N HIS A 46 10.48 27.48 -18.56
CA HIS A 46 9.98 28.72 -17.95
C HIS A 46 8.49 28.95 -18.22
N GLN A 47 7.99 28.67 -19.43
CA GLN A 47 6.55 28.74 -19.72
C GLN A 47 5.73 27.75 -18.88
N LEU A 48 6.22 26.51 -18.68
CA LEU A 48 5.57 25.52 -17.79
C LEU A 48 5.61 25.92 -16.30
N HIS A 49 6.62 26.69 -15.89
CA HIS A 49 6.76 27.18 -14.51
C HIS A 49 5.75 28.30 -14.21
N ASP A 50 5.55 29.22 -15.15
CA ASP A 50 4.58 30.32 -15.03
C ASP A 50 3.12 29.83 -15.23
N GLU A 51 2.86 28.91 -16.18
CA GLU A 51 1.51 28.37 -16.41
C GLU A 51 0.94 27.62 -15.20
N HIS A 52 1.78 27.00 -14.35
CA HIS A 52 1.32 26.23 -13.19
C HIS A 52 1.17 27.04 -11.89
N ASP A 53 1.81 28.21 -11.74
CA ASP A 53 1.51 29.13 -10.62
C ASP A 53 0.23 29.93 -10.87
N GLU A 54 -0.20 30.10 -12.13
CA GLU A 54 -1.50 30.71 -12.47
C GLU A 54 -2.71 29.81 -12.16
N ASP A 55 -2.52 28.49 -12.01
CA ASP A 55 -3.58 27.49 -11.78
C ASP A 55 -3.92 27.24 -10.28
N THR A 56 -3.07 27.69 -9.34
CA THR A 56 -3.30 27.44 -7.90
C THR A 56 -4.43 28.31 -7.37
N VAL A 57 -5.53 27.69 -6.95
CA VAL A 57 -6.69 28.41 -6.40
C VAL A 57 -6.45 28.81 -4.96
N TYR A 58 -6.54 30.11 -4.66
CA TYR A 58 -6.49 30.62 -3.29
C TYR A 58 -7.89 30.85 -2.73
N VAL A 59 -8.12 30.41 -1.50
CA VAL A 59 -9.33 30.75 -0.74
C VAL A 59 -8.92 31.42 0.56
N LYS A 60 -9.37 32.66 0.75
CA LYS A 60 -9.00 33.51 1.90
C LYS A 60 -7.47 33.67 2.06
N GLY A 61 -6.75 33.84 0.94
CA GLY A 61 -5.29 34.02 0.93
C GLY A 61 -4.47 32.75 1.18
N HIS A 62 -5.09 31.58 1.23
CA HIS A 62 -4.40 30.30 1.42
C HIS A 62 -4.60 29.37 0.22
N PRO A 63 -3.55 28.66 -0.25
CA PRO A 63 -3.64 27.81 -1.41
C PRO A 63 -4.48 26.56 -1.12
N VAL A 64 -5.39 26.24 -2.02
CA VAL A 64 -6.11 24.97 -2.03
C VAL A 64 -5.24 23.96 -2.75
N ILE A 65 -4.65 23.04 -2.00
CA ILE A 65 -3.87 21.92 -2.57
C ILE A 65 -4.80 21.16 -3.54
N ARG A 66 -4.43 20.89 -4.79
CA ARG A 66 -5.22 20.13 -5.78
C ARG A 66 -4.41 19.00 -6.43
N ASN A 67 -3.19 19.30 -6.86
CA ASN A 67 -2.30 18.38 -7.58
C ASN A 67 -1.03 18.07 -6.76
N GLY A 68 -0.11 17.31 -7.33
CA GLY A 68 1.14 16.98 -6.64
C GLY A 68 2.15 18.13 -6.60
N MET A 69 2.08 19.06 -7.56
CA MET A 69 2.88 20.28 -7.52
C MET A 69 2.53 21.16 -6.31
N ASP A 70 1.24 21.37 -6.02
CA ASP A 70 0.78 22.14 -4.86
C ASP A 70 1.28 21.51 -3.54
N VAL A 71 1.30 20.18 -3.46
CA VAL A 71 1.84 19.46 -2.30
C VAL A 71 3.32 19.78 -2.12
N SER A 72 4.07 19.72 -3.21
CA SER A 72 5.52 19.94 -3.22
C SER A 72 5.91 21.41 -2.96
N LYS A 73 5.07 22.37 -3.39
CA LYS A 73 5.31 23.81 -3.19
C LYS A 73 4.83 24.31 -1.82
N TYR A 74 3.66 23.90 -1.37
CA TYR A 74 2.94 24.56 -0.26
C TYR A 74 2.75 23.71 1.00
N LEU A 75 2.78 22.37 0.89
CA LEU A 75 2.52 21.49 2.03
C LEU A 75 3.80 20.99 2.71
N ILE A 76 4.82 20.65 1.91
CA ILE A 76 6.04 20.00 2.40
C ILE A 76 7.21 20.97 2.29
N SER A 77 7.99 21.12 3.36
CA SER A 77 9.19 21.96 3.34
C SER A 77 10.32 21.30 2.53
N ASP A 78 11.03 22.10 1.74
CA ASP A 78 12.22 21.73 0.97
C ASP A 78 13.55 21.81 1.76
N ARG A 79 13.49 22.30 3.01
CA ARG A 79 14.64 22.49 3.91
C ARG A 79 15.48 21.23 4.08
N ASP A 80 16.81 21.40 3.99
CA ASP A 80 17.78 20.35 4.26
C ASP A 80 18.98 20.85 5.07
N ASP A 81 19.06 20.44 6.33
CA ASP A 81 20.12 20.84 7.25
C ASP A 81 21.41 20.00 7.08
N GLY A 82 21.45 19.02 6.17
CA GLY A 82 22.63 18.20 5.93
C GLY A 82 22.97 17.21 7.06
N ASP A 83 22.03 16.96 7.97
CA ASP A 83 22.21 16.07 9.13
C ASP A 83 22.66 14.64 8.74
N PRO A 84 23.35 13.90 9.62
CA PRO A 84 23.67 12.50 9.40
C PRO A 84 22.39 11.64 9.44
N SER A 85 22.21 10.78 8.43
CA SER A 85 21.05 9.89 8.33
C SER A 85 21.29 8.50 8.91
N LEU A 86 22.46 7.90 8.66
CA LEU A 86 22.81 6.57 9.15
C LEU A 86 23.63 6.70 10.45
N THR A 87 22.94 6.63 11.59
CA THR A 87 23.54 6.72 12.91
C THR A 87 23.43 5.39 13.66
N PHE A 88 24.30 5.14 14.65
CA PHE A 88 24.21 3.92 15.46
C PHE A 88 22.87 3.85 16.18
N ARG A 89 22.43 4.98 16.76
CA ARG A 89 21.12 5.13 17.40
C ARG A 89 19.98 4.79 16.44
N ALA A 90 20.03 5.22 15.19
CA ALA A 90 18.99 4.91 14.21
C ALA A 90 18.88 3.41 13.91
N ILE A 91 20.02 2.72 13.78
CA ILE A 91 20.04 1.28 13.55
C ILE A 91 19.49 0.53 14.77
N VAL A 92 19.94 0.87 15.98
CA VAL A 92 19.49 0.19 17.21
C VAL A 92 17.98 0.37 17.43
N LEU A 93 17.48 1.60 17.36
CA LEU A 93 16.05 1.87 17.51
C LEU A 93 15.25 1.23 16.39
N GLY A 94 15.73 1.33 15.14
CA GLY A 94 15.12 0.69 13.99
C GLY A 94 14.98 -0.82 14.17
N SER A 95 16.04 -1.52 14.59
CA SER A 95 16.01 -2.97 14.81
C SER A 95 15.09 -3.38 15.96
N LEU A 96 15.08 -2.63 17.06
CA LEU A 96 14.18 -2.86 18.19
C LEU A 96 12.71 -2.77 17.76
N PHE A 97 12.36 -1.70 17.04
CA PHE A 97 10.98 -1.50 16.58
C PHE A 97 10.61 -2.37 15.36
N THR A 98 11.60 -2.84 14.59
CA THR A 98 11.39 -3.91 13.59
C THR A 98 10.92 -5.18 14.28
N ALA A 99 11.55 -5.55 15.39
CA ALA A 99 11.16 -6.73 16.15
C ALA A 99 9.76 -6.60 16.72
N LEU A 100 9.44 -5.45 17.31
CA LEU A 100 8.09 -5.14 17.77
C LEU A 100 7.08 -5.26 16.62
N SER A 101 7.31 -4.57 15.51
CA SER A 101 6.36 -4.55 14.39
C SER A 101 6.16 -5.93 13.76
N SER A 102 7.24 -6.65 13.48
CA SER A 102 7.20 -7.97 12.83
C SER A 102 6.47 -9.00 13.71
N VAL A 103 6.82 -9.07 14.99
CA VAL A 103 6.18 -10.02 15.93
C VAL A 103 4.68 -9.75 16.04
N ILE A 104 4.29 -8.48 16.19
CA ILE A 104 2.89 -8.09 16.28
C ILE A 104 2.14 -8.45 15.00
N THR A 105 2.66 -8.04 13.84
CA THR A 105 2.02 -8.32 12.55
C THR A 105 1.85 -9.82 12.33
N MET A 106 2.87 -10.63 12.61
CA MET A 106 2.78 -12.08 12.46
C MET A 106 1.79 -12.73 13.44
N LEU A 107 1.68 -12.21 14.67
CA LEU A 107 0.68 -12.69 15.65
C LEU A 107 -0.75 -12.47 15.13
N TYR A 108 -1.03 -11.28 14.57
CA TYR A 108 -2.38 -10.95 14.09
C TYR A 108 -2.81 -11.71 12.83
N VAL A 109 -1.87 -12.24 12.04
CA VAL A 109 -2.20 -13.12 10.92
C VAL A 109 -2.96 -14.38 11.38
N PHE A 110 -2.67 -14.85 12.60
CA PHE A 110 -3.30 -16.01 13.22
C PHE A 110 -4.37 -15.65 14.25
N LYS A 111 -4.81 -14.38 14.31
CA LYS A 111 -5.87 -13.91 15.19
C LYS A 111 -7.21 -13.83 14.44
N PRO A 112 -8.36 -13.96 15.13
CA PRO A 112 -9.67 -13.76 14.51
C PRO A 112 -9.85 -12.34 13.93
N THR A 113 -9.32 -11.33 14.63
CA THR A 113 -9.30 -9.95 14.19
C THR A 113 -7.91 -9.56 13.71
N GLN A 114 -7.83 -9.10 12.46
CA GLN A 114 -6.56 -8.69 11.85
C GLN A 114 -6.27 -7.23 12.17
N MET A 115 -5.01 -6.96 12.50
CA MET A 115 -4.53 -5.60 12.75
C MET A 115 -3.17 -5.39 12.11
N GLN A 116 -2.99 -4.21 11.52
CA GLN A 116 -1.71 -3.77 10.99
C GLN A 116 -1.15 -2.60 11.81
N VAL A 117 0.15 -2.68 12.07
CA VAL A 117 0.89 -1.63 12.76
C VAL A 117 1.09 -0.45 11.79
N SER A 118 0.60 0.72 12.16
CA SER A 118 0.73 1.95 11.37
C SER A 118 2.16 2.47 11.39
N ALA A 119 2.61 3.00 10.25
CA ALA A 119 3.89 3.69 10.14
C ALA A 119 3.96 4.92 11.08
N VAL A 120 2.83 5.60 11.33
CA VAL A 120 2.76 6.75 12.23
C VAL A 120 2.98 6.34 13.68
N PHE A 121 2.40 5.21 14.10
CA PHE A 121 2.62 4.66 15.44
C PHE A 121 4.11 4.32 15.65
N LEU A 122 4.74 3.64 14.70
CA LEU A 122 6.18 3.33 14.76
C LEU A 122 7.03 4.60 14.78
N GLN A 123 6.69 5.61 13.96
CA GLN A 123 7.34 6.91 13.97
C GLN A 123 7.27 7.56 15.36
N LEU A 124 6.11 7.57 16.02
CA LEU A 124 5.97 8.17 17.35
C LEU A 124 6.77 7.44 18.41
N LEU A 125 6.78 6.10 18.41
CA LEU A 125 7.62 5.33 19.32
C LEU A 125 9.11 5.61 19.10
N VAL A 126 9.57 5.58 17.84
CA VAL A 126 10.96 5.92 17.51
C VAL A 126 11.31 7.33 17.96
N TYR A 127 10.39 8.30 17.81
CA TYR A 127 10.59 9.67 18.29
C TYR A 127 10.75 9.74 19.81
N ILE A 128 9.83 9.11 20.56
CA ILE A 128 9.85 9.12 22.03
C ILE A 128 11.16 8.51 22.55
N PHE A 129 11.52 7.33 22.06
CA PHE A 129 12.74 6.65 22.50
C PHE A 129 14.02 7.34 21.98
N GLY A 130 13.98 7.95 20.79
CA GLY A 130 15.07 8.74 20.24
C GLY A 130 15.36 10.00 21.06
N GLN A 131 14.32 10.73 21.47
CA GLN A 131 14.45 11.88 22.37
C GLN A 131 14.86 11.45 23.79
N ALA A 132 14.29 10.37 24.31
CA ALA A 132 14.70 9.81 25.60
C ALA A 132 16.19 9.42 25.60
N TRP A 133 16.69 8.82 24.52
CA TRP A 133 18.11 8.52 24.35
C TRP A 133 18.95 9.80 24.29
N ALA A 134 18.52 10.82 23.53
CA ALA A 134 19.22 12.09 23.42
C ALA A 134 19.33 12.85 24.76
N LEU A 135 18.27 12.82 25.58
CA LEU A 135 18.19 13.53 26.85
C LEU A 135 18.80 12.72 28.02
N GLY A 136 18.65 11.40 28.00
CA GLY A 136 19.08 10.51 29.07
C GLY A 136 20.56 10.12 29.04
N THR A 137 21.26 10.37 27.93
CA THR A 137 22.69 10.03 27.78
C THR A 137 23.60 11.26 27.93
N PRO A 138 24.81 11.11 28.48
CA PRO A 138 25.68 12.24 28.75
C PRO A 138 26.27 12.83 27.46
N ARG A 139 26.42 14.15 27.42
CA ARG A 139 27.09 14.83 26.30
C ARG A 139 28.58 14.44 26.23
N PRO A 140 29.14 14.20 25.03
CA PRO A 140 30.53 13.82 24.87
C PRO A 140 31.48 14.84 25.49
N ASP A 141 31.15 16.12 25.38
CA ASP A 141 31.99 17.24 25.83
C ASP A 141 32.15 17.30 27.37
N ARG A 142 31.38 16.52 28.13
CA ARG A 142 31.55 16.36 29.58
C ARG A 142 32.80 15.56 29.95
N PHE A 143 33.34 14.76 29.03
CA PHE A 143 34.48 13.88 29.28
C PHE A 143 35.77 14.47 28.71
N LYS A 144 36.87 14.43 29.46
CA LYS A 144 38.17 14.95 29.02
C LYS A 144 38.91 14.04 28.03
N SER A 145 38.61 12.74 28.02
CA SER A 145 39.30 11.78 27.15
C SER A 145 38.77 11.83 25.71
N PRO A 146 39.62 12.08 24.70
CA PRO A 146 39.21 12.15 23.31
C PRO A 146 38.70 10.80 22.77
N TRP A 147 39.17 9.69 23.34
CA TRP A 147 38.70 8.35 22.98
C TRP A 147 37.25 8.12 23.45
N VAL A 148 36.96 8.50 24.70
CA VAL A 148 35.59 8.44 25.25
C VAL A 148 34.66 9.34 24.46
N GLN A 149 35.09 10.55 24.11
CA GLN A 149 34.31 11.45 23.25
C GLN A 149 33.96 10.83 21.89
N ARG A 150 34.91 10.14 21.24
CA ARG A 150 34.65 9.46 19.95
C ARG A 150 33.61 8.35 20.08
N ILE A 151 33.71 7.53 21.13
CA ILE A 151 32.73 6.46 21.39
C ILE A 151 31.35 7.05 21.65
N LEU A 152 31.25 8.07 22.51
CA LEU A 152 29.98 8.71 22.82
C LEU A 152 29.36 9.39 21.59
N ARG A 153 30.18 9.98 20.70
CA ARG A 153 29.71 10.53 19.42
C ARG A 153 29.24 9.44 18.46
N PHE A 154 29.92 8.29 18.41
CA PHE A 154 29.49 7.15 17.60
C PHE A 154 28.16 6.58 18.09
N LEU A 155 27.97 6.45 19.40
CA LEU A 155 26.72 5.99 20.02
C LEU A 155 25.59 7.04 20.03
N ASN A 156 25.87 8.25 19.53
CA ASN A 156 24.97 9.41 19.55
C ASN A 156 24.49 9.83 20.95
N PHE A 157 25.38 9.71 21.96
CA PHE A 157 25.05 10.06 23.33
C PHE A 157 25.04 11.58 23.51
N GLY A 158 24.00 12.11 24.17
CA GLY A 158 23.78 13.53 24.43
C GLY A 158 23.59 14.41 23.19
N GLN A 159 23.57 13.82 21.99
CA GLN A 159 23.35 14.52 20.72
C GLN A 159 21.86 14.63 20.42
N PRO A 160 21.38 15.78 19.90
CA PRO A 160 19.97 15.96 19.53
C PRO A 160 19.51 14.87 18.57
N PHE A 161 18.27 14.42 18.73
CA PHE A 161 17.64 13.52 17.78
C PHE A 161 17.14 14.30 16.57
N LYS A 162 17.66 14.00 15.38
CA LYS A 162 17.44 14.73 14.12
C LYS A 162 16.46 14.02 13.18
N ILE A 163 15.94 14.76 12.20
CA ILE A 163 14.91 14.26 11.28
C ILE A 163 15.39 13.07 10.43
N LYS A 164 16.62 13.11 9.90
CA LYS A 164 17.09 12.05 8.98
C LYS A 164 17.35 10.73 9.69
N GLU A 165 17.95 10.75 10.88
CA GLU A 165 18.11 9.53 11.68
C GLU A 165 16.75 8.98 12.15
N HIS A 166 15.77 9.86 12.41
CA HIS A 166 14.40 9.47 12.74
C HIS A 166 13.70 8.74 11.58
N VAL A 167 13.78 9.31 10.37
CA VAL A 167 13.22 8.69 9.17
C VAL A 167 13.87 7.33 8.89
N VAL A 168 15.20 7.23 9.02
CA VAL A 168 15.92 5.96 8.82
C VAL A 168 15.52 4.90 9.84
N ALA A 169 15.41 5.24 11.12
CA ALA A 169 14.99 4.29 12.16
C ALA A 169 13.55 3.78 11.92
N ALA A 170 12.63 4.69 11.57
CA ALA A 170 11.24 4.31 11.27
C ALA A 170 11.12 3.50 9.96
N LEU A 171 11.92 3.82 8.94
CA LEU A 171 12.03 3.02 7.71
C LEU A 171 12.46 1.59 8.02
N ILE A 172 13.50 1.40 8.83
CA ILE A 172 13.97 0.07 9.23
C ILE A 172 12.82 -0.69 9.94
N ALA A 173 12.18 -0.04 10.91
CA ALA A 173 11.08 -0.61 11.68
C ALA A 173 9.90 -1.07 10.82
N SER A 174 9.47 -0.25 9.85
CA SER A 174 8.34 -0.58 8.98
C SER A 174 8.70 -1.59 7.89
N SER A 175 9.94 -1.55 7.38
CA SER A 175 10.38 -2.45 6.31
C SER A 175 10.46 -3.92 6.73
N GLY A 176 10.37 -4.22 8.02
CA GLY A 176 10.33 -5.59 8.55
C GLY A 176 9.16 -6.43 8.05
N ASN A 177 8.03 -5.81 7.73
CA ASN A 177 6.82 -6.50 7.31
C ASN A 177 6.79 -6.84 5.81
N ASN A 178 7.79 -6.40 5.04
CA ASN A 178 7.88 -6.66 3.59
C ASN A 178 7.97 -8.17 3.26
N GLY A 179 8.46 -9.00 4.18
CA GLY A 179 8.64 -10.44 3.96
C GLY A 179 7.47 -11.34 4.34
N LEU A 180 6.30 -10.78 4.67
CA LEU A 180 5.17 -11.52 5.24
C LEU A 180 4.70 -12.67 4.34
N SER A 181 4.47 -12.44 3.04
CA SER A 181 3.87 -13.49 2.18
C SER A 181 4.76 -14.70 1.96
N GLY A 182 6.09 -14.56 2.05
CA GLY A 182 6.97 -15.73 2.04
C GLY A 182 6.70 -16.63 3.26
N VAL A 183 6.51 -16.01 4.42
CA VAL A 183 6.21 -16.68 5.69
C VAL A 183 4.81 -17.29 5.72
N GLU A 184 3.82 -16.64 5.08
CA GLU A 184 2.45 -17.17 4.96
C GLU A 184 2.38 -18.48 4.15
N VAL A 185 3.14 -18.60 3.06
CA VAL A 185 3.23 -19.85 2.28
C VAL A 185 3.73 -20.99 3.16
N TYR A 186 4.74 -20.74 3.98
CA TYR A 186 5.25 -21.74 4.93
C TYR A 186 4.23 -22.13 6.00
N GLY A 187 3.43 -21.16 6.47
CA GLY A 187 2.31 -21.43 7.36
C GLY A 187 1.31 -22.41 6.74
N VAL A 188 0.93 -22.18 5.48
CA VAL A 188 0.01 -23.05 4.73
C VAL A 188 0.60 -24.44 4.48
N GLU A 189 1.86 -24.55 4.08
CA GLU A 189 2.55 -25.84 3.89
C GLU A 189 2.55 -26.70 5.16
N ARG A 190 2.83 -26.07 6.31
CA ARG A 190 2.94 -26.77 7.58
C ARG A 190 1.57 -27.16 8.15
N LEU A 191 0.55 -26.35 7.93
CA LEU A 191 -0.84 -26.61 8.37
C LEU A 191 -1.51 -27.68 7.51
N PHE A 192 -1.59 -27.46 6.19
CA PHE A 192 -2.47 -28.24 5.30
C PHE A 192 -1.76 -29.34 4.50
N TYR A 193 -0.45 -29.22 4.28
CA TYR A 193 0.31 -30.18 3.48
C TYR A 193 1.22 -31.08 4.34
N ASN A 194 1.22 -30.88 5.66
CA ASN A 194 2.02 -31.60 6.66
C ASN A 194 3.51 -31.73 6.28
N ARG A 195 4.06 -30.72 5.59
CA ARG A 195 5.47 -30.68 5.17
C ARG A 195 6.27 -29.76 6.08
N SER A 196 7.43 -30.25 6.52
CA SER A 196 8.43 -29.44 7.21
C SER A 196 9.49 -28.99 6.22
N VAL A 197 9.44 -27.71 5.85
CA VAL A 197 10.50 -27.11 5.03
C VAL A 197 11.76 -26.93 5.89
N THR A 198 12.92 -27.30 5.33
CA THR A 198 14.21 -27.05 5.97
C THR A 198 14.43 -25.55 6.17
N ALA A 199 14.97 -25.16 7.33
CA ALA A 199 15.16 -23.75 7.67
C ALA A 199 15.96 -22.98 6.61
N LEU A 200 16.95 -23.62 5.97
CA LEU A 200 17.72 -23.02 4.88
C LEU A 200 16.85 -22.66 3.66
N THR A 201 15.98 -23.57 3.22
CA THR A 201 15.06 -23.33 2.12
C THR A 201 14.08 -22.21 2.46
N ALA A 202 13.59 -22.18 3.71
CA ALA A 202 12.70 -21.13 4.19
C ALA A 202 13.35 -19.74 4.19
N VAL A 203 14.60 -19.66 4.68
CA VAL A 203 15.37 -18.41 4.66
C VAL A 203 15.66 -17.97 3.23
N LEU A 204 16.08 -18.88 2.34
CA LEU A 204 16.39 -18.54 0.95
C LEU A 204 15.15 -18.11 0.15
N ALA A 205 14.00 -18.75 0.35
CA ALA A 205 12.81 -18.30 -0.36
C ALA A 205 12.28 -16.99 0.21
N THR A 206 12.30 -16.82 1.53
CA THR A 206 11.91 -15.53 2.13
C THR A 206 12.84 -14.42 1.63
N PHE A 207 14.15 -14.67 1.57
CA PHE A 207 15.13 -13.76 0.96
C PHE A 207 14.79 -13.42 -0.50
N SER A 208 14.50 -14.44 -1.31
CA SER A 208 14.15 -14.27 -2.73
C SER A 208 12.84 -13.48 -2.89
N ILE A 209 11.75 -13.93 -2.26
CA ILE A 209 10.41 -13.34 -2.34
C ILE A 209 10.41 -11.90 -1.84
N SER A 210 11.12 -11.60 -0.75
CA SER A 210 11.07 -10.30 -0.06
C SER A 210 11.95 -9.22 -0.69
N LEU A 211 12.87 -9.56 -1.60
CA LEU A 211 13.83 -8.61 -2.17
C LEU A 211 13.86 -8.60 -3.69
N CYS A 212 13.30 -9.60 -4.38
CA CYS A 212 13.33 -9.65 -5.85
C CYS A 212 12.67 -8.44 -6.52
N GLY A 213 11.65 -7.83 -5.89
CA GLY A 213 10.98 -6.62 -6.41
C GLY A 213 11.78 -5.32 -6.33
N PHE A 214 12.92 -5.29 -5.61
CA PHE A 214 13.66 -4.04 -5.38
C PHE A 214 14.27 -3.49 -6.66
N VAL A 215 14.66 -4.35 -7.60
CA VAL A 215 15.21 -3.93 -8.90
C VAL A 215 14.21 -3.13 -9.71
N LEU A 216 12.93 -3.49 -9.66
CA LEU A 216 11.88 -2.81 -10.41
C LEU A 216 11.66 -1.40 -9.90
N ALA A 217 11.61 -1.20 -8.58
CA ALA A 217 11.59 0.16 -8.03
C ALA A 217 12.80 0.96 -8.51
N GLY A 218 13.99 0.34 -8.50
CA GLY A 218 15.23 0.95 -8.99
C GLY A 218 15.16 1.46 -10.43
N VAL A 219 14.60 0.66 -11.34
CA VAL A 219 14.34 1.02 -12.75
C VAL A 219 13.26 2.09 -12.89
N LEU A 220 12.19 1.97 -12.09
CA LEU A 220 10.99 2.79 -12.24
C LEU A 220 11.06 4.13 -11.51
N ARG A 221 12.10 4.40 -10.69
CA ARG A 221 12.33 5.69 -9.99
C ARG A 221 12.02 6.94 -10.84
N PRO A 222 12.47 7.04 -12.11
CA PRO A 222 12.12 8.15 -13.00
C PRO A 222 10.63 8.43 -13.16
N LEU A 223 9.81 7.38 -13.14
CA LEU A 223 8.36 7.45 -13.36
C LEU A 223 7.60 7.67 -12.08
N ILE A 224 8.05 7.05 -10.98
CA ILE A 224 7.23 6.90 -9.78
C ILE A 224 7.74 7.71 -8.59
N VAL A 225 9.00 8.17 -8.57
CA VAL A 225 9.55 8.93 -7.43
C VAL A 225 9.83 10.39 -7.80
N TYR A 226 10.45 10.62 -8.95
CA TYR A 226 10.95 11.95 -9.32
C TYR A 226 9.84 12.97 -9.63
N PRO A 227 8.72 12.61 -10.30
CA PRO A 227 7.65 13.58 -10.58
C PRO A 227 6.94 14.09 -9.33
N ALA A 228 6.58 15.38 -9.33
CA ALA A 228 5.79 15.99 -8.26
C ALA A 228 4.39 15.38 -8.17
N GLU A 229 3.80 14.98 -9.30
CA GLU A 229 2.47 14.34 -9.35
C GLU A 229 2.40 12.97 -8.64
N MET A 230 3.54 12.31 -8.43
CA MET A 230 3.63 11.07 -7.68
C MET A 230 3.75 11.36 -6.18
N VAL A 231 2.61 11.66 -5.56
CA VAL A 231 2.54 12.18 -4.18
C VAL A 231 2.66 11.10 -3.12
N TYR A 232 2.17 9.88 -3.37
CA TYR A 232 1.98 8.84 -2.34
C TYR A 232 1.16 9.37 -1.15
N TRP A 233 -0.08 9.78 -1.43
CA TRP A 233 -0.97 10.49 -0.51
C TRP A 233 -1.07 9.90 0.90
N SER A 234 -1.08 8.57 1.03
CA SER A 234 -1.14 7.86 2.32
C SER A 234 0.03 8.17 3.27
N THR A 235 1.15 8.68 2.75
CA THR A 235 2.36 8.98 3.54
C THR A 235 2.48 10.43 3.99
N LEU A 236 1.61 11.31 3.49
CA LEU A 236 1.64 12.73 3.84
C LEU A 236 1.49 12.99 5.34
N PRO A 237 0.59 12.31 6.09
CA PRO A 237 0.54 12.44 7.55
C PRO A 237 1.90 12.17 8.22
N GLN A 238 2.62 11.16 7.73
CA GLN A 238 3.93 10.77 8.24
C GLN A 238 5.00 11.84 7.99
N VAL A 239 5.09 12.33 6.75
CA VAL A 239 6.04 13.38 6.33
C VAL A 239 5.79 14.69 7.07
N VAL A 240 4.53 15.13 7.12
CA VAL A 240 4.12 16.34 7.84
C VAL A 240 4.45 16.21 9.33
N LEU A 241 4.24 15.05 9.94
CA LEU A 241 4.60 14.81 11.33
C LEU A 241 6.13 14.86 11.55
N TYR A 242 6.94 14.29 10.65
CA TYR A 242 8.41 14.39 10.77
C TYR A 242 8.88 15.84 10.80
N GLN A 243 8.37 16.65 9.87
CA GLN A 243 8.75 18.06 9.76
C GLN A 243 8.28 18.88 10.98
N ASN A 244 7.04 18.70 11.44
CA ASN A 244 6.54 19.45 12.61
C ASN A 244 7.25 19.06 13.92
N LEU A 245 7.71 17.82 14.08
CA LEU A 245 8.44 17.37 15.27
C LEU A 245 9.88 17.90 15.31
N HIS A 246 10.53 18.07 14.16
CA HIS A 246 11.96 18.38 14.08
C HIS A 246 12.27 19.82 13.65
N PHE A 247 11.48 20.40 12.75
CA PHE A 247 11.69 21.77 12.29
C PHE A 247 10.93 22.76 13.18
N ASP A 248 11.61 23.87 13.50
CA ASP A 248 11.08 25.06 14.16
C ASP A 248 10.06 24.77 15.27
N GLN A 249 10.43 23.93 16.24
CA GLN A 249 9.56 23.46 17.32
C GLN A 249 8.85 24.59 18.07
N LYS A 250 9.48 25.76 18.19
CA LYS A 250 8.85 26.96 18.79
C LYS A 250 7.68 27.48 17.95
N ALA A 251 7.86 27.57 16.63
CA ALA A 251 6.80 27.99 15.71
C ALA A 251 5.69 26.93 15.59
N ASN A 252 6.05 25.65 15.78
CA ASN A 252 5.12 24.53 15.72
C ASN A 252 4.47 24.18 17.07
N ARG A 253 4.78 24.90 18.16
CA ARG A 253 4.29 24.59 19.51
C ARG A 253 2.77 24.45 19.58
N ASP A 254 2.03 25.39 19.00
CA ASP A 254 0.56 25.34 18.99
C ASP A 254 0.02 24.14 18.19
N ARG A 255 0.72 23.74 17.13
CA ARG A 255 0.37 22.57 16.32
C ARG A 255 0.62 21.29 17.11
N LEU A 256 1.75 21.19 17.79
CA LEU A 256 2.13 20.05 18.61
C LEU A 256 1.25 19.89 19.86
N ILE A 257 0.80 20.99 20.47
CA ILE A 257 -0.17 20.94 21.58
C ILE A 257 -1.49 20.35 21.09
N LYS A 258 -2.02 20.82 19.95
CA LYS A 258 -3.25 20.28 19.35
C LYS A 258 -3.09 18.81 18.94
N PHE A 259 -1.93 18.44 18.40
CA PHE A 259 -1.57 17.05 18.14
C PHE A 259 -1.63 16.21 19.42
N GLY A 260 -1.03 16.66 20.52
CA GLY A 260 -1.06 15.95 21.80
C GLY A 260 -2.47 15.78 22.36
N TRP A 261 -3.31 16.81 22.28
CA TRP A 261 -4.73 16.71 22.64
C TRP A 261 -5.47 15.69 21.78
N ALA A 262 -5.31 15.76 20.45
CA ALA A 262 -5.96 14.81 19.54
C ALA A 262 -5.51 13.37 19.79
N LEU A 263 -4.21 13.14 20.03
CA LEU A 263 -3.66 11.83 20.36
C LEU A 263 -4.22 11.28 21.67
N GLY A 264 -4.27 12.10 22.71
CA GLY A 264 -4.83 11.71 24.02
C GLY A 264 -6.33 11.42 23.95
N ILE A 265 -7.09 12.25 23.23
CA ILE A 265 -8.53 12.05 23.04
C ILE A 265 -8.78 10.77 22.23
N ALA A 266 -8.05 10.54 21.14
CA ALA A 266 -8.18 9.31 20.34
C ALA A 266 -7.86 8.07 21.15
N ALA A 267 -6.79 8.10 21.94
CA ALA A 267 -6.44 7.02 22.85
C ALA A 267 -7.60 6.72 23.82
N VAL A 268 -8.06 7.72 24.58
CA VAL A 268 -9.15 7.50 25.54
C VAL A 268 -10.44 7.04 24.85
N TRP A 269 -10.75 7.62 23.68
CA TRP A 269 -11.93 7.24 22.91
C TRP A 269 -11.87 5.78 22.46
N GLU A 270 -10.74 5.30 21.98
CA GLU A 270 -10.56 3.95 21.42
C GLU A 270 -10.88 2.82 22.42
N ILE A 271 -10.74 3.06 23.73
CA ILE A 271 -11.13 2.10 24.77
C ILE A 271 -12.62 1.72 24.66
N PHE A 272 -13.46 2.68 24.22
CA PHE A 272 -14.90 2.49 24.12
C PHE A 272 -15.29 1.57 22.94
N PRO A 273 -15.07 1.92 21.67
CA PRO A 273 -15.45 1.07 20.54
C PRO A 273 -14.65 -0.25 20.52
N ALA A 274 -13.41 -0.29 20.99
CA ALA A 274 -12.63 -1.53 20.94
C ALA A 274 -13.03 -2.54 22.05
N TYR A 275 -13.34 -2.08 23.28
CA TYR A 275 -13.45 -2.97 24.44
C TYR A 275 -14.76 -2.85 25.24
N VAL A 276 -15.15 -1.63 25.63
CA VAL A 276 -16.28 -1.40 26.54
C VAL A 276 -17.62 -1.49 25.83
N MET A 277 -17.73 -0.90 24.64
CA MET A 277 -18.94 -0.74 23.85
C MET A 277 -18.67 -0.99 22.35
N PRO A 278 -18.41 -2.26 21.93
CA PRO A 278 -18.21 -2.61 20.52
C PRO A 278 -19.34 -2.22 19.56
N TRP A 279 -20.55 -1.97 20.08
CA TRP A 279 -21.64 -1.37 19.29
C TRP A 279 -21.25 -0.07 18.58
N LEU A 280 -20.34 0.72 19.15
CA LEU A 280 -19.81 1.93 18.49
C LEU A 280 -18.97 1.61 17.24
N GLY A 281 -18.51 0.36 17.08
CA GLY A 281 -17.83 -0.13 15.88
C GLY A 281 -18.75 -0.29 14.67
N GLY A 282 -20.07 -0.35 14.86
CA GLY A 282 -21.05 -0.37 13.78
C GLY A 282 -22.46 -0.08 14.28
N ILE A 283 -22.90 1.18 14.14
CA ILE A 283 -24.23 1.62 14.52
C ILE A 283 -25.18 1.41 13.33
N SER A 284 -26.03 0.38 13.41
CA SER A 284 -27.10 0.13 12.45
C SER A 284 -28.47 0.49 13.05
N VAL A 285 -29.05 1.60 12.59
CA VAL A 285 -30.41 2.04 12.99
C VAL A 285 -31.46 0.99 12.63
N PHE A 286 -31.28 0.32 11.48
CA PHE A 286 -32.20 -0.70 11.00
C PHE A 286 -32.15 -1.97 11.86
N CYS A 287 -30.95 -2.43 12.25
CA CYS A 287 -30.86 -3.62 13.11
C CYS A 287 -31.44 -3.37 14.50
N LEU A 288 -31.21 -2.17 15.07
CA LEU A 288 -31.88 -1.75 16.30
C LEU A 288 -33.41 -1.74 16.17
N ALA A 289 -33.94 -1.20 15.08
CA ALA A 289 -35.38 -1.20 14.83
C ALA A 289 -35.94 -2.63 14.65
N SER A 290 -35.11 -3.57 14.20
CA SER A 290 -35.52 -4.96 13.91
C SER A 290 -35.46 -5.91 15.10
N MET A 291 -35.00 -5.49 16.28
CA MET A 291 -34.75 -6.38 17.43
C MET A 291 -35.97 -7.24 17.80
N ASN A 292 -37.18 -6.69 17.69
CA ASN A 292 -38.44 -7.37 18.00
C ASN A 292 -39.19 -7.90 16.76
N ALA A 293 -38.58 -7.83 15.59
CA ALA A 293 -39.18 -8.30 14.33
C ALA A 293 -39.02 -9.82 14.16
N PRO A 294 -39.83 -10.46 13.29
CA PRO A 294 -39.67 -11.87 12.93
C PRO A 294 -38.27 -12.16 12.37
N GLU A 295 -37.79 -13.38 12.61
CA GLU A 295 -36.44 -13.82 12.21
C GLU A 295 -36.14 -13.60 10.72
N HIS A 296 -37.12 -13.83 9.85
CA HIS A 296 -36.99 -13.58 8.41
C HIS A 296 -36.68 -12.10 8.10
N THR A 297 -37.40 -11.16 8.73
CA THR A 297 -37.16 -9.72 8.58
C THR A 297 -35.80 -9.32 9.12
N ARG A 298 -35.44 -9.87 10.29
CA ARG A 298 -34.12 -9.62 10.89
C ARG A 298 -32.99 -10.13 10.02
N THR A 299 -33.14 -11.30 9.38
CA THR A 299 -32.11 -11.89 8.50
C THR A 299 -31.87 -11.00 7.27
N ILE A 300 -32.94 -10.47 6.67
CA ILE A 300 -32.85 -9.50 5.57
C ILE A 300 -32.14 -8.23 6.05
N PHE A 301 -32.48 -7.74 7.24
CA PHE A 301 -31.89 -6.52 7.78
C PHE A 301 -30.41 -6.71 8.11
N THR A 302 -30.02 -7.85 8.70
CA THR A 302 -28.62 -8.25 8.90
C THR A 302 -27.86 -8.25 7.58
N THR A 303 -28.43 -8.87 6.54
CA THR A 303 -27.77 -8.98 5.23
C THR A 303 -27.48 -7.62 4.60
N ILE A 304 -28.44 -6.68 4.69
CA ILE A 304 -28.36 -5.37 4.01
C ILE A 304 -27.65 -4.32 4.87
N PHE A 305 -28.02 -4.21 6.14
CA PHE A 305 -27.63 -3.13 7.05
C PHE A 305 -26.67 -3.58 8.16
N GLY A 306 -26.59 -4.89 8.43
CA GLY A 306 -25.62 -5.47 9.37
C GLY A 306 -24.22 -5.49 8.78
N GLY A 307 -23.21 -5.50 9.64
CA GLY A 307 -21.82 -5.40 9.20
C GLY A 307 -20.81 -5.00 10.27
N ALA A 308 -21.21 -4.98 11.54
CA ALA A 308 -20.28 -4.76 12.65
C ALA A 308 -19.44 -6.02 12.94
N SER A 309 -19.96 -7.20 12.63
CA SER A 309 -19.23 -8.45 12.64
C SER A 309 -18.67 -8.82 11.26
N GLY A 310 -17.60 -9.61 11.25
CA GLY A 310 -17.00 -10.09 10.00
C GLY A 310 -17.93 -11.03 9.24
N ASN A 311 -18.09 -10.80 7.93
CA ASN A 311 -18.92 -11.62 7.03
C ASN A 311 -20.42 -11.62 7.36
N GLU A 312 -20.89 -10.63 8.12
CA GLU A 312 -22.28 -10.53 8.56
C GLU A 312 -23.21 -9.98 7.47
N GLY A 313 -22.86 -8.84 6.90
CA GLY A 313 -23.69 -8.13 5.94
C GLY A 313 -22.98 -6.98 5.23
N MET A 314 -23.76 -6.20 4.48
CA MET A 314 -23.22 -5.18 3.59
C MET A 314 -22.92 -3.83 4.26
N GLY A 315 -23.41 -3.60 5.49
CA GLY A 315 -23.16 -2.35 6.23
C GLY A 315 -23.79 -1.10 5.61
N LEU A 316 -24.86 -1.24 4.81
CA LEU A 316 -25.52 -0.08 4.20
C LEU A 316 -26.07 0.85 5.30
N PHE A 317 -25.77 2.15 5.23
CA PHE A 317 -26.10 3.17 6.24
C PHE A 317 -25.63 2.87 7.66
N ASN A 318 -24.70 1.93 7.83
CA ASN A 318 -24.09 1.62 9.12
C ASN A 318 -22.98 2.62 9.40
N ILE A 319 -22.93 3.18 10.62
CA ILE A 319 -21.94 4.20 11.01
C ILE A 319 -21.03 3.62 12.08
N SER A 320 -19.75 3.45 11.75
CA SER A 320 -18.70 3.17 12.73
C SER A 320 -18.15 4.47 13.34
N LEU A 321 -17.98 4.50 14.65
CA LEU A 321 -17.26 5.56 15.39
C LEU A 321 -15.88 5.09 15.87
N ASP A 322 -15.48 3.90 15.43
CA ASP A 322 -14.17 3.32 15.71
C ASP A 322 -13.14 3.86 14.72
N TRP A 323 -12.16 4.60 15.25
CA TRP A 323 -11.13 5.21 14.41
C TRP A 323 -10.17 4.17 13.84
N GLN A 324 -10.05 2.99 14.44
CA GLN A 324 -9.23 1.90 13.90
C GLN A 324 -9.68 1.47 12.51
N TYR A 325 -10.99 1.48 12.24
CA TYR A 325 -11.54 1.15 10.94
C TYR A 325 -11.60 2.36 10.00
N ILE A 326 -11.82 3.57 10.53
CA ILE A 326 -11.87 4.79 9.72
C ILE A 326 -10.46 5.15 9.22
N GLN A 327 -9.49 5.34 10.11
CA GLN A 327 -8.10 5.71 9.80
C GLN A 327 -7.93 7.07 9.09
N SER A 328 -6.71 7.63 9.18
CA SER A 328 -6.35 8.89 8.53
C SER A 328 -6.24 8.82 7.01
N GLN A 329 -6.33 7.62 6.42
CA GLN A 329 -6.28 7.43 4.97
C GLN A 329 -7.36 8.27 4.24
N PHE A 330 -8.58 8.35 4.77
CA PHE A 330 -9.63 9.17 4.14
C PHE A 330 -9.48 10.68 4.38
N LEU A 331 -8.57 11.09 5.27
CA LEU A 331 -8.13 12.48 5.39
C LEU A 331 -7.03 12.82 4.38
N SER A 332 -6.26 11.83 3.94
CA SER A 332 -5.08 12.05 3.10
C SER A 332 -5.33 11.80 1.61
N LEU A 333 -6.13 10.78 1.26
CA LEU A 333 -6.46 10.44 -0.12
C LEU A 333 -7.17 11.60 -0.83
N PRO A 334 -6.82 11.89 -2.09
CA PRO A 334 -7.39 13.02 -2.81
C PRO A 334 -8.87 12.75 -3.16
N LEU A 335 -9.67 13.81 -3.31
CA LEU A 335 -11.11 13.67 -3.62
C LEU A 335 -11.38 12.83 -4.87
N LYS A 336 -10.54 12.99 -5.91
CA LYS A 336 -10.62 12.17 -7.13
C LYS A 336 -10.55 10.68 -6.82
N GLN A 337 -9.75 10.28 -5.82
CA GLN A 337 -9.63 8.89 -5.46
C GLN A 337 -10.89 8.39 -4.76
N GLN A 338 -11.32 9.12 -3.75
CA GLN A 338 -12.45 8.74 -2.92
C GLN A 338 -13.74 8.67 -3.73
N LEU A 339 -13.95 9.59 -4.67
CA LEU A 339 -15.11 9.55 -5.57
C LEU A 339 -15.19 8.23 -6.35
N ASN A 340 -14.07 7.76 -6.91
CA ASN A 340 -14.03 6.49 -7.64
C ASN A 340 -14.29 5.29 -6.71
N THR A 341 -13.75 5.32 -5.49
CA THR A 341 -14.05 4.31 -4.47
C THR A 341 -15.54 4.27 -4.11
N TRP A 342 -16.18 5.44 -3.93
CA TRP A 342 -17.61 5.51 -3.58
C TRP A 342 -18.52 5.02 -4.71
N ILE A 343 -18.15 5.31 -5.97
CA ILE A 343 -18.83 4.75 -7.15
C ILE A 343 -18.66 3.21 -7.16
N GLY A 344 -17.47 2.70 -6.83
CA GLY A 344 -17.24 1.27 -6.64
C GLY A 344 -18.19 0.66 -5.61
N TYR A 345 -18.26 1.23 -4.41
CA TYR A 345 -19.17 0.76 -3.36
C TYR A 345 -20.64 0.78 -3.79
N PHE A 346 -21.06 1.81 -4.51
CA PHE A 346 -22.42 1.87 -5.05
C PHE A 346 -22.73 0.66 -5.95
N PHE A 347 -21.83 0.29 -6.87
CA PHE A 347 -21.99 -0.91 -7.68
C PHE A 347 -21.95 -2.20 -6.87
N TRP A 348 -21.10 -2.26 -5.84
CA TRP A 348 -21.04 -3.40 -4.94
C TRP A 348 -22.37 -3.63 -4.21
N TYR A 349 -22.97 -2.58 -3.64
CA TYR A 349 -24.27 -2.66 -2.96
C TYR A 349 -25.35 -3.26 -3.88
N ILE A 350 -25.42 -2.79 -5.12
CA ILE A 350 -26.40 -3.29 -6.10
C ILE A 350 -26.11 -4.75 -6.48
N ALA A 351 -24.84 -5.07 -6.78
CA ALA A 351 -24.44 -6.39 -7.22
C ALA A 351 -24.69 -7.46 -6.15
N MET A 352 -24.36 -7.19 -4.88
CA MET A 352 -24.57 -8.16 -3.79
C MET A 352 -26.05 -8.54 -3.62
N LEU A 353 -26.94 -7.54 -3.65
CA LEU A 353 -28.38 -7.79 -3.57
C LEU A 353 -28.89 -8.56 -4.78
N ALA A 354 -28.48 -8.15 -5.99
CA ALA A 354 -28.90 -8.80 -7.23
C ALA A 354 -28.45 -10.27 -7.29
N LEU A 355 -27.21 -10.56 -6.90
CA LEU A 355 -26.65 -11.91 -6.94
C LEU A 355 -27.25 -12.83 -5.88
N TYR A 356 -27.35 -12.36 -4.63
CA TYR A 356 -27.85 -13.19 -3.53
C TYR A 356 -29.36 -13.46 -3.67
N TYR A 357 -30.18 -12.41 -3.84
CA TYR A 357 -31.63 -12.59 -3.96
C TYR A 357 -32.05 -13.18 -5.30
N GLY A 358 -31.29 -12.91 -6.37
CA GLY A 358 -31.40 -13.58 -7.67
C GLY A 358 -30.91 -15.03 -7.67
N ASN A 359 -30.40 -15.53 -6.54
CA ASN A 359 -29.90 -16.90 -6.36
C ASN A 359 -28.84 -17.30 -7.40
N ALA A 360 -28.00 -16.36 -7.82
CA ALA A 360 -26.88 -16.63 -8.71
C ALA A 360 -25.95 -17.67 -8.05
N TRP A 361 -25.49 -18.66 -8.82
CA TRP A 361 -24.64 -19.75 -8.33
C TRP A 361 -25.17 -20.49 -7.08
N SER A 362 -26.49 -20.60 -6.93
CA SER A 362 -27.13 -21.21 -5.76
C SER A 362 -26.82 -20.50 -4.43
N ALA A 363 -26.67 -19.16 -4.48
CA ALA A 363 -26.29 -18.32 -3.34
C ALA A 363 -27.01 -18.64 -2.03
N LYS A 364 -28.32 -18.94 -2.09
CA LYS A 364 -29.17 -19.15 -0.90
C LYS A 364 -28.86 -20.44 -0.12
N LYS A 365 -28.07 -21.35 -0.69
CA LYS A 365 -27.61 -22.57 0.01
C LYS A 365 -26.41 -22.31 0.92
N PHE A 366 -25.78 -21.14 0.80
CA PHE A 366 -24.55 -20.79 1.50
C PHE A 366 -24.77 -19.56 2.37
N PRO A 367 -23.89 -19.30 3.36
CA PRO A 367 -23.88 -18.02 4.06
C PRO A 367 -23.74 -16.85 3.09
N PHE A 368 -24.33 -15.71 3.44
CA PHE A 368 -24.32 -14.50 2.60
C PHE A 368 -22.89 -14.10 2.17
N MET A 369 -21.95 -14.11 3.13
CA MET A 369 -20.53 -13.87 2.90
C MET A 369 -19.69 -14.96 3.57
N SER A 370 -18.69 -15.49 2.86
CA SER A 370 -17.70 -16.42 3.42
C SER A 370 -16.55 -16.66 2.44
N THR A 371 -15.34 -16.84 2.96
CA THR A 371 -14.14 -17.24 2.19
C THR A 371 -13.89 -18.76 2.19
N SER A 372 -14.74 -19.53 2.85
CA SER A 372 -14.66 -21.00 2.90
C SER A 372 -15.21 -21.63 1.62
N LEU A 373 -14.78 -22.87 1.36
CA LEU A 373 -15.33 -23.70 0.29
C LEU A 373 -16.46 -24.59 0.85
N PHE A 374 -17.45 -24.91 0.01
CA PHE A 374 -18.64 -25.67 0.40
C PHE A 374 -18.95 -26.82 -0.56
N HIS A 375 -19.60 -27.87 -0.07
CA HIS A 375 -20.26 -28.87 -0.89
C HIS A 375 -21.62 -28.35 -1.39
N GLU A 376 -22.24 -29.04 -2.34
CA GLU A 376 -23.54 -28.63 -2.90
C GLU A 376 -24.67 -28.54 -1.85
N ASN A 377 -24.59 -29.35 -0.80
CA ASN A 377 -25.53 -29.37 0.32
C ASN A 377 -25.33 -28.21 1.33
N GLY A 378 -24.32 -27.36 1.13
CA GLY A 378 -23.98 -26.26 2.04
C GLY A 378 -23.03 -26.62 3.18
N THR A 379 -22.59 -27.88 3.31
CA THR A 379 -21.59 -28.24 4.33
C THR A 379 -20.20 -27.77 3.90
N ARG A 380 -19.32 -27.49 4.85
CA ARG A 380 -17.95 -27.03 4.56
C ARG A 380 -17.16 -28.12 3.81
N PHE A 381 -16.39 -27.69 2.81
CA PHE A 381 -15.53 -28.55 2.00
C PHE A 381 -14.13 -28.58 2.60
N ASP A 382 -13.66 -29.78 2.95
CA ASP A 382 -12.29 -29.98 3.40
C ASP A 382 -11.36 -30.21 2.20
N SER A 383 -10.50 -29.23 1.93
CA SER A 383 -9.54 -29.26 0.84
C SER A 383 -8.53 -30.41 0.91
N THR A 384 -8.27 -30.98 2.09
CA THR A 384 -7.28 -32.06 2.25
C THR A 384 -7.77 -33.39 1.71
N THR A 385 -9.10 -33.58 1.61
CA THR A 385 -9.73 -34.82 1.15
C THR A 385 -9.45 -35.13 -0.32
N ILE A 386 -9.24 -34.09 -1.14
CA ILE A 386 -8.94 -34.20 -2.58
C ILE A 386 -7.44 -34.19 -2.88
N LEU A 387 -6.57 -34.12 -1.87
CA LEU A 387 -5.13 -34.15 -2.06
C LEU A 387 -4.60 -35.60 -2.00
N ASN A 388 -3.56 -35.86 -2.78
CA ASN A 388 -2.75 -37.07 -2.65
C ASN A 388 -1.60 -36.87 -1.64
N ASN A 389 -0.84 -37.94 -1.39
CA ASN A 389 0.32 -37.91 -0.49
C ASN A 389 1.43 -36.94 -0.93
N HIS A 390 1.40 -36.47 -2.18
CA HIS A 390 2.35 -35.51 -2.73
C HIS A 390 1.86 -34.05 -2.66
N GLY A 391 0.68 -33.78 -2.10
CA GLY A 391 0.10 -32.45 -2.01
C GLY A 391 -0.42 -31.91 -3.36
N THR A 392 -0.65 -32.79 -4.32
CA THR A 392 -1.32 -32.47 -5.59
C THR A 392 -2.74 -32.97 -5.58
N ILE A 393 -3.59 -32.38 -6.42
CA ILE A 393 -4.99 -32.76 -6.51
C ILE A 393 -5.12 -34.13 -7.17
N ASP A 394 -5.86 -35.01 -6.52
CA ASP A 394 -6.25 -36.32 -7.00
C ASP A 394 -7.60 -36.21 -7.71
N PHE A 395 -7.59 -36.30 -9.04
CA PHE A 395 -8.79 -36.10 -9.84
C PHE A 395 -9.81 -37.23 -9.68
N ASP A 396 -9.38 -38.44 -9.32
CA ASP A 396 -10.28 -39.58 -9.10
C ASP A 396 -11.09 -39.37 -7.81
N LYS A 397 -10.43 -38.90 -6.74
CA LYS A 397 -11.11 -38.49 -5.51
C LYS A 397 -12.01 -37.27 -5.72
N LEU A 398 -11.57 -36.31 -6.53
CA LEU A 398 -12.35 -35.13 -6.87
C LEU A 398 -13.65 -35.49 -7.58
N GLU A 399 -13.63 -36.49 -8.46
CA GLU A 399 -14.83 -36.96 -9.15
C GLU A 399 -15.83 -37.62 -8.19
N GLN A 400 -15.35 -38.37 -7.19
CA GLN A 400 -16.19 -38.99 -6.16
C GLN A 400 -16.82 -37.97 -5.20
N ILE A 401 -16.05 -36.94 -4.80
CA ILE A 401 -16.47 -35.95 -3.81
C ILE A 401 -17.26 -34.79 -4.44
N GLY A 402 -16.96 -34.46 -5.70
CA GLY A 402 -17.53 -33.33 -6.43
C GLY A 402 -16.72 -32.03 -6.28
N LEU A 403 -17.01 -31.07 -7.17
CA LEU A 403 -16.35 -29.77 -7.21
C LEU A 403 -16.85 -28.83 -6.08
N PRO A 404 -15.95 -28.05 -5.45
CA PRO A 404 -16.33 -27.12 -4.40
C PRO A 404 -17.14 -25.94 -4.93
N TYR A 405 -18.06 -25.46 -4.10
CA TYR A 405 -18.84 -24.25 -4.29
C TYR A 405 -18.25 -23.10 -3.48
N MET A 406 -18.41 -21.89 -4.01
CA MET A 406 -18.08 -20.63 -3.36
C MET A 406 -19.35 -19.79 -3.19
N THR A 407 -19.36 -18.94 -2.17
CA THR A 407 -20.40 -17.93 -1.98
C THR A 407 -20.41 -16.93 -3.14
N SER A 408 -21.59 -16.39 -3.45
CA SER A 408 -21.73 -15.38 -4.51
C SER A 408 -20.90 -14.13 -4.24
N SER A 409 -20.73 -13.74 -2.97
CA SER A 409 -19.86 -12.63 -2.59
C SER A 409 -18.41 -12.88 -3.01
N THR A 410 -17.88 -14.08 -2.73
CA THR A 410 -16.50 -14.46 -3.10
C THR A 410 -16.30 -14.56 -4.60
N VAL A 411 -17.27 -15.12 -5.33
CA VAL A 411 -17.22 -15.19 -6.81
C VAL A 411 -17.18 -13.78 -7.40
N TRP A 412 -18.03 -12.88 -6.91
CA TRP A 412 -18.03 -11.48 -7.35
C TRP A 412 -16.75 -10.73 -6.96
N GLY A 413 -16.22 -10.99 -5.76
CA GLY A 413 -14.93 -10.47 -5.31
C GLY A 413 -13.81 -10.85 -6.28
N TYR A 414 -13.70 -12.14 -6.65
CA TYR A 414 -12.69 -12.61 -7.61
C TYR A 414 -12.91 -12.06 -9.01
N PHE A 415 -14.16 -11.96 -9.46
CA PHE A 415 -14.50 -11.33 -10.73
C PHE A 415 -14.04 -9.88 -10.79
N THR A 416 -14.37 -9.08 -9.77
CA THR A 416 -14.02 -7.66 -9.69
C THR A 416 -12.52 -7.42 -9.46
N MET A 417 -11.81 -8.35 -8.81
CA MET A 417 -10.33 -8.35 -8.78
C MET A 417 -9.75 -8.46 -10.19
N ASN A 418 -10.17 -9.44 -10.98
CA ASN A 418 -9.69 -9.61 -12.35
C ASN A 418 -10.10 -8.44 -13.25
N LEU A 419 -11.32 -7.94 -13.08
CA LEU A 419 -11.83 -6.72 -13.72
C LEU A 419 -10.93 -5.52 -13.45
N ALA A 420 -10.54 -5.31 -12.19
CA ALA A 420 -9.68 -4.20 -11.79
C ALA A 420 -8.28 -4.30 -12.39
N ILE A 421 -7.72 -5.52 -12.49
CA ILE A 421 -6.40 -5.74 -13.07
C ILE A 421 -6.42 -5.49 -14.59
N GLY A 422 -7.46 -5.93 -15.29
CA GLY A 422 -7.62 -5.63 -16.72
C GLY A 422 -7.76 -4.13 -16.96
N ALA A 423 -8.61 -3.48 -16.15
CA ALA A 423 -8.81 -2.04 -16.22
C ALA A 423 -7.53 -1.27 -15.85
N LEU A 424 -6.71 -1.75 -14.91
CA LEU A 424 -5.45 -1.12 -14.51
C LEU A 424 -4.51 -0.93 -15.72
N ILE A 425 -4.27 -2.01 -16.47
CA ILE A 425 -3.31 -1.99 -17.59
C ILE A 425 -3.74 -0.98 -18.65
N THR A 426 -4.99 -1.10 -19.11
CA THR A 426 -5.51 -0.26 -20.20
C THR A 426 -5.76 1.17 -19.76
N HIS A 427 -6.21 1.40 -18.52
CA HIS A 427 -6.40 2.74 -17.99
C HIS A 427 -5.07 3.51 -17.90
N VAL A 428 -4.01 2.87 -17.38
CA VAL A 428 -2.70 3.51 -17.28
C VAL A 428 -2.12 3.81 -18.66
N ILE A 429 -2.22 2.88 -19.62
CA ILE A 429 -1.72 3.09 -20.99
C ILE A 429 -2.46 4.24 -21.68
N LEU A 430 -3.79 4.27 -21.61
CA LEU A 430 -4.61 5.25 -22.34
C LEU A 430 -4.55 6.65 -21.74
N PHE A 431 -4.61 6.77 -20.42
CA PHE A 431 -4.74 8.07 -19.74
C PHE A 431 -3.41 8.64 -19.27
N TYR A 432 -2.46 7.82 -18.84
CA TYR A 432 -1.18 8.27 -18.25
C TYR A 432 0.05 7.97 -19.12
N GLY A 433 -0.10 7.25 -20.23
CA GLY A 433 1.03 6.85 -21.08
C GLY A 433 1.87 8.02 -21.62
N LYS A 434 1.22 9.15 -21.95
CA LYS A 434 1.94 10.35 -22.43
C LYS A 434 2.78 10.98 -21.33
N ASP A 435 2.22 11.12 -20.14
CA ASP A 435 2.87 11.70 -18.97
C ASP A 435 4.05 10.83 -18.52
N MET A 436 3.93 9.51 -18.62
CA MET A 436 5.03 8.58 -18.36
C MET A 436 6.22 8.81 -19.30
N LEU A 437 5.96 8.96 -20.61
CA LEU A 437 7.02 9.22 -21.59
C LEU A 437 7.70 10.57 -21.34
N LEU A 438 6.92 11.58 -20.97
CA LEU A 438 7.43 12.90 -20.61
C LEU A 438 8.31 12.83 -19.34
N ALA A 439 7.83 12.17 -18.28
CA ALA A 439 8.59 11.98 -17.05
C ALA A 439 9.91 11.24 -17.30
N TRP A 440 9.90 10.22 -18.16
CA TRP A 440 11.12 9.50 -18.54
C TRP A 440 12.13 10.38 -19.28
N LYS A 441 11.66 11.21 -20.22
CA LYS A 441 12.51 12.17 -20.93
C LYS A 441 13.13 13.20 -19.97
N GLN A 442 12.31 13.80 -19.10
CA GLN A 442 12.74 14.79 -18.11
C GLN A 442 13.74 14.22 -17.09
N ALA A 443 13.55 12.97 -16.66
CA ALA A 443 14.50 12.30 -15.78
C ALA A 443 15.86 12.06 -16.46
N ARG A 444 15.87 11.76 -17.76
CA ARG A 444 17.11 11.59 -18.54
C ARG A 444 17.87 12.90 -18.72
N SER A 445 17.15 14.01 -18.92
CA SER A 445 17.73 15.36 -19.00
C SER A 445 18.00 15.99 -17.63
N ARG A 446 17.54 15.39 -16.53
CA ARG A 446 17.56 15.95 -15.17
C ARG A 446 16.82 17.29 -15.01
N THR A 447 15.82 17.52 -15.86
CA THR A 447 15.03 18.77 -15.92
C THR A 447 13.69 18.66 -15.20
N GLN A 448 13.56 17.73 -14.24
CA GLN A 448 12.29 17.53 -13.54
C GLN A 448 11.99 18.72 -12.62
N PRO A 449 10.82 19.39 -12.72
CA PRO A 449 10.58 20.66 -12.03
C PRO A 449 10.25 20.50 -10.54
N ASP A 450 10.09 19.28 -10.01
CA ASP A 450 9.81 19.06 -8.59
C ASP A 450 10.93 19.67 -7.71
N PRO A 451 10.63 20.67 -6.85
CA PRO A 451 11.60 21.27 -5.94
C PRO A 451 12.28 20.22 -5.06
N HIS A 452 11.55 19.17 -4.68
CA HIS A 452 12.13 18.14 -3.85
C HIS A 452 13.15 17.28 -4.59
N TYR A 453 12.91 16.99 -5.87
CA TYR A 453 13.87 16.29 -6.72
C TYR A 453 15.13 17.14 -6.93
N GLN A 454 14.96 18.42 -7.24
CA GLN A 454 16.08 19.36 -7.41
C GLN A 454 16.94 19.43 -6.14
N GLY A 455 16.32 19.53 -4.95
CA GLY A 455 17.03 19.49 -3.68
C GLY A 455 17.74 18.17 -3.38
N MET A 456 17.33 17.07 -4.02
CA MET A 456 17.96 15.75 -3.88
C MET A 456 19.17 15.53 -4.82
N LEU A 457 19.35 16.33 -5.87
CA LEU A 457 20.44 16.17 -6.85
C LEU A 457 21.84 16.29 -6.24
N LYS A 458 21.98 16.93 -5.08
CA LYS A 458 23.25 16.99 -4.33
C LYS A 458 23.67 15.65 -3.71
N TYR A 459 22.73 14.71 -3.53
CA TYR A 459 23.02 13.38 -3.01
C TYR A 459 23.27 12.39 -4.13
N LYS A 460 24.31 11.57 -3.98
CA LYS A 460 24.60 10.51 -4.95
C LYS A 460 23.47 9.48 -4.98
N GLU A 461 22.92 9.25 -6.17
CA GLU A 461 21.93 8.21 -6.38
C GLU A 461 22.53 6.80 -6.20
N VAL A 462 21.64 5.82 -6.04
CA VAL A 462 21.99 4.40 -6.03
C VAL A 462 22.31 3.96 -7.46
N PRO A 463 23.53 3.45 -7.72
CA PRO A 463 23.90 2.91 -9.02
C PRO A 463 23.01 1.72 -9.41
N MET A 464 22.67 1.61 -10.68
CA MET A 464 21.82 0.51 -11.17
C MET A 464 22.40 -0.88 -10.91
N TRP A 465 23.73 -1.02 -10.88
CA TRP A 465 24.38 -2.31 -10.61
C TRP A 465 24.12 -2.83 -9.19
N TRP A 466 23.81 -1.98 -8.19
CA TRP A 466 23.41 -2.45 -6.85
C TRP A 466 22.08 -3.20 -6.92
N TYR A 467 21.12 -2.67 -7.68
CA TYR A 467 19.83 -3.30 -7.91
C TYR A 467 19.96 -4.60 -8.71
N ILE A 468 20.81 -4.61 -9.74
CA ILE A 468 21.07 -5.81 -10.55
C ILE A 468 21.76 -6.89 -9.72
N ALA A 469 22.78 -6.54 -8.95
CA ALA A 469 23.48 -7.49 -8.08
C ALA A 469 22.52 -8.11 -7.05
N LEU A 470 21.67 -7.29 -6.42
CA LEU A 470 20.64 -7.78 -5.50
C LEU A 470 19.65 -8.73 -6.20
N PHE A 471 19.17 -8.35 -7.39
CA PHE A 471 18.28 -9.20 -8.17
C PHE A 471 18.92 -10.55 -8.52
N VAL A 472 20.18 -10.56 -8.95
CA VAL A 472 20.92 -11.80 -9.27
C VAL A 472 21.00 -12.71 -8.03
N LEU A 473 21.31 -12.15 -6.85
CA LEU A 473 21.32 -12.92 -5.60
C LEU A 473 19.94 -13.52 -5.28
N CYS A 474 18.88 -12.72 -5.38
CA CYS A 474 17.50 -13.18 -5.14
C CYS A 474 17.04 -14.21 -6.17
N PHE A 475 17.47 -14.07 -7.43
CA PHE A 475 17.15 -14.97 -8.52
C PHE A 475 17.82 -16.34 -8.32
N ILE A 476 19.11 -16.36 -7.96
CA ILE A 476 19.83 -17.59 -7.62
C ILE A 476 19.17 -18.28 -6.41
N ALA A 477 18.84 -17.52 -5.36
CA ALA A 477 18.12 -18.07 -4.21
C ALA A 477 16.77 -18.70 -4.60
N GLY A 478 16.02 -18.07 -5.50
CA GLY A 478 14.76 -18.61 -6.04
C GLY A 478 14.95 -19.91 -6.85
N ILE A 479 16.01 -20.01 -7.64
CA ILE A 479 16.36 -21.26 -8.35
C ILE A 479 16.70 -22.38 -7.35
N VAL A 480 17.47 -22.08 -6.30
CA VAL A 480 17.80 -23.07 -5.28
C VAL A 480 16.54 -23.58 -4.57
N VAL A 481 15.62 -22.67 -4.24
CA VAL A 481 14.34 -23.03 -3.59
C VAL A 481 13.46 -23.87 -4.52
N THR A 482 13.32 -23.51 -5.78
CA THR A 482 12.48 -24.29 -6.73
C THR A 482 13.05 -25.67 -7.02
N THR A 483 14.38 -25.82 -7.02
CA THR A 483 15.04 -27.12 -7.29
C THR A 483 15.16 -28.03 -6.08
N LYS A 484 15.46 -27.48 -4.89
CA LYS A 484 15.69 -28.27 -3.67
C LYS A 484 14.55 -28.23 -2.65
N GLY A 485 13.64 -27.28 -2.77
CA GLY A 485 12.62 -27.00 -1.75
C GLY A 485 11.29 -27.73 -1.92
N GLU A 486 11.20 -28.72 -2.82
CA GLU A 486 9.98 -29.51 -3.08
C GLU A 486 8.70 -28.68 -3.35
N THR A 487 8.86 -27.45 -3.83
CA THR A 487 7.77 -26.48 -4.06
C THR A 487 6.73 -26.91 -5.10
N THR A 488 6.96 -28.04 -5.80
CA THR A 488 6.22 -28.53 -6.99
C THR A 488 6.26 -27.60 -8.21
N LEU A 489 6.85 -26.41 -8.08
CA LEU A 489 7.03 -25.40 -9.13
C LEU A 489 8.35 -25.62 -9.87
N PRO A 490 8.34 -25.80 -11.21
CA PRO A 490 9.56 -25.88 -12.00
C PRO A 490 10.24 -24.52 -12.14
N VAL A 491 11.55 -24.52 -12.42
CA VAL A 491 12.37 -23.29 -12.55
C VAL A 491 11.81 -22.33 -13.60
N TRP A 492 11.31 -22.83 -14.73
CA TRP A 492 10.69 -21.97 -15.75
C TRP A 492 9.42 -21.28 -15.26
N GLY A 493 8.63 -21.94 -14.38
CA GLY A 493 7.44 -21.35 -13.77
C GLY A 493 7.78 -20.17 -12.85
N PHE A 494 8.90 -20.27 -12.13
CA PHE A 494 9.46 -19.15 -11.37
C PHE A 494 9.87 -17.97 -12.26
N ILE A 495 10.52 -18.22 -13.40
CA ILE A 495 10.88 -17.16 -14.35
C ILE A 495 9.63 -16.47 -14.89
N VAL A 496 8.59 -17.24 -15.26
CA VAL A 496 7.31 -16.69 -15.72
C VAL A 496 6.64 -15.85 -14.62
N ALA A 497 6.69 -16.27 -13.36
CA ALA A 497 6.16 -15.49 -12.24
C ALA A 497 6.86 -14.12 -12.12
N LEU A 498 8.19 -14.08 -12.23
CA LEU A 498 8.94 -12.83 -12.18
C LEU A 498 8.66 -11.92 -13.38
N LEU A 499 8.52 -12.48 -14.59
CA LEU A 499 8.18 -11.72 -15.79
C LEU A 499 6.77 -11.13 -15.69
N LEU A 500 5.81 -11.89 -15.18
CA LEU A 500 4.44 -11.42 -14.94
C LEU A 500 4.44 -10.25 -13.93
N GLY A 501 5.11 -10.43 -12.79
CA GLY A 501 5.25 -9.37 -11.79
C GLY A 501 5.93 -8.12 -12.35
N GLY A 502 7.02 -8.31 -13.11
CA GLY A 502 7.77 -7.26 -13.79
C GLY A 502 6.96 -6.47 -14.80
N PHE A 503 6.09 -7.15 -15.55
CA PHE A 503 5.20 -6.51 -16.52
C PHE A 503 4.12 -5.66 -15.84
N ILE A 504 3.54 -6.12 -14.74
CA ILE A 504 2.42 -5.44 -14.08
C ILE A 504 2.89 -4.32 -13.12
N ALA A 505 4.08 -4.45 -12.55
CA ALA A 505 4.61 -3.51 -11.55
C ALA A 505 4.54 -2.03 -11.96
N PRO A 506 4.93 -1.61 -13.19
CA PRO A 506 4.85 -0.21 -13.60
C PRO A 506 3.44 0.37 -13.46
N PHE A 507 2.42 -0.38 -13.91
CA PHE A 507 1.03 0.08 -13.87
C PHE A 507 0.55 0.25 -12.42
N SER A 508 0.87 -0.72 -11.55
CA SER A 508 0.49 -0.66 -10.13
C SER A 508 1.20 0.47 -9.38
N CYS A 509 2.51 0.65 -9.61
CA CYS A 509 3.29 1.72 -8.97
C CYS A 509 2.80 3.12 -9.37
N ILE A 510 2.43 3.32 -10.64
CA ILE A 510 1.88 4.59 -11.13
C ILE A 510 0.53 4.89 -10.50
N LEU A 511 -0.37 3.91 -10.48
CA LEU A 511 -1.69 4.08 -9.87
C LEU A 511 -1.55 4.44 -8.38
N TYR A 512 -0.68 3.72 -7.65
CA TYR A 512 -0.44 3.97 -6.24
C TYR A 512 0.19 5.36 -6.02
N GLY A 513 1.18 5.77 -6.82
CA GLY A 513 1.81 7.09 -6.70
C GLY A 513 0.83 8.25 -6.89
N LEU A 514 -0.05 8.14 -7.89
CA LEU A 514 -1.02 9.19 -8.26
C LEU A 514 -2.23 9.28 -7.33
N TYR A 515 -2.75 8.14 -6.88
CA TYR A 515 -4.03 8.06 -6.15
C TYR A 515 -3.86 7.66 -4.67
N GLY A 516 -2.73 7.09 -4.27
CA GLY A 516 -2.47 6.63 -2.90
C GLY A 516 -2.97 5.22 -2.59
N THR A 517 -3.52 4.50 -3.58
CA THR A 517 -3.97 3.10 -3.44
C THR A 517 -3.64 2.30 -4.69
N GLY A 518 -3.36 1.01 -4.53
CA GLY A 518 -3.08 0.09 -5.64
C GLY A 518 -4.19 -0.94 -5.86
N VAL A 519 -4.09 -1.70 -6.95
CA VAL A 519 -4.95 -2.85 -7.22
C VAL A 519 -4.21 -4.13 -6.80
N GLY A 520 -4.89 -5.01 -6.06
CA GLY A 520 -4.33 -6.30 -5.67
C GLY A 520 -4.22 -7.26 -6.85
N THR A 521 -2.99 -7.67 -7.20
CA THR A 521 -2.71 -8.53 -8.38
C THR A 521 -2.54 -10.02 -8.03
N ASN A 522 -2.82 -10.38 -6.78
CA ASN A 522 -2.67 -11.75 -6.29
C ASN A 522 -3.56 -12.73 -7.08
N ALA A 523 -4.81 -12.35 -7.37
CA ALA A 523 -5.74 -13.16 -8.14
C ALA A 523 -5.24 -13.50 -9.54
N LEU A 524 -4.69 -12.52 -10.29
CA LEU A 524 -4.11 -12.78 -11.61
C LEU A 524 -2.90 -13.72 -11.52
N SER A 525 -2.07 -13.54 -10.50
CA SER A 525 -0.90 -14.42 -10.31
C SER A 525 -1.33 -15.86 -10.04
N LYS A 526 -2.35 -16.06 -9.19
CA LYS A 526 -2.94 -17.39 -8.94
C LYS A 526 -3.67 -17.96 -10.15
N MET A 527 -4.31 -17.12 -10.95
CA MET A 527 -4.99 -17.54 -12.17
C MET A 527 -3.99 -18.09 -13.19
N ILE A 528 -2.94 -17.34 -13.49
CA ILE A 528 -1.90 -17.77 -14.43
C ILE A 528 -1.16 -18.98 -13.87
N GLY A 529 -0.77 -18.96 -12.58
CA GLY A 529 -0.11 -20.08 -11.92
C GLY A 529 -0.92 -21.37 -11.97
N GLY A 530 -2.22 -21.30 -11.74
CA GLY A 530 -3.15 -22.44 -11.80
C GLY A 530 -3.34 -23.01 -13.21
N VAL A 531 -3.39 -22.16 -14.23
CA VAL A 531 -3.49 -22.60 -15.64
C VAL A 531 -2.18 -23.24 -16.12
N VAL A 532 -1.05 -22.65 -15.72
CA VAL A 532 0.29 -23.10 -16.14
C VAL A 532 0.72 -24.37 -15.39
N HIS A 533 0.27 -24.55 -14.15
CA HIS A 533 0.57 -25.70 -13.30
C HIS A 533 -0.70 -26.34 -12.72
N PRO A 534 -1.52 -27.01 -13.56
CA PRO A 534 -2.78 -27.59 -13.11
C PRO A 534 -2.56 -28.69 -12.08
N GLY A 535 -3.48 -28.79 -11.12
CA GLY A 535 -3.47 -29.81 -10.06
C GLY A 535 -2.39 -29.61 -8.99
N ARG A 536 -1.64 -28.49 -8.99
CA ARG A 536 -0.55 -28.21 -8.05
C ARG A 536 -0.81 -26.95 -7.21
N PRO A 537 -1.61 -27.02 -6.13
CA PRO A 537 -1.90 -25.88 -5.26
C PRO A 537 -0.65 -25.22 -4.69
N LEU A 538 0.35 -26.02 -4.32
CA LEU A 538 1.57 -25.49 -3.74
C LEU A 538 2.41 -24.69 -4.75
N ALA A 539 2.57 -25.21 -5.96
CA ALA A 539 3.23 -24.47 -7.05
C ALA A 539 2.53 -23.13 -7.30
N ASN A 540 1.20 -23.13 -7.24
CA ASN A 540 0.40 -21.92 -7.40
C ASN A 540 0.63 -20.88 -6.30
N LEU A 541 0.76 -21.31 -5.04
CA LEU A 541 1.11 -20.42 -3.92
C LEU A 541 2.46 -19.75 -4.12
N TYR A 542 3.50 -20.53 -4.47
CA TYR A 542 4.83 -19.98 -4.73
C TYR A 542 4.85 -19.06 -5.95
N PHE A 543 4.19 -19.45 -7.05
CA PHE A 543 4.04 -18.62 -8.24
C PHE A 543 3.41 -17.27 -7.90
N ALA A 544 2.30 -17.30 -7.14
CA ALA A 544 1.60 -16.10 -6.71
C ALA A 544 2.45 -15.23 -5.78
N SER A 545 3.17 -15.85 -4.83
CA SER A 545 4.05 -15.15 -3.91
C SER A 545 5.18 -14.43 -4.64
N TRP A 546 5.88 -15.07 -5.59
CA TRP A 546 6.91 -14.35 -6.35
C TRP A 546 6.34 -13.25 -7.25
N SER A 547 5.30 -13.54 -8.03
CA SER A 547 4.73 -12.58 -8.97
C SER A 547 4.12 -11.34 -8.27
N HIS A 548 3.29 -11.57 -7.25
CA HIS A 548 2.61 -10.49 -6.53
C HIS A 548 3.57 -9.70 -5.63
N GLN A 549 4.49 -10.37 -4.92
CA GLN A 549 5.40 -9.68 -4.01
C GLN A 549 6.38 -8.78 -4.75
N VAL A 550 6.83 -9.17 -5.94
CA VAL A 550 7.65 -8.30 -6.79
C VAL A 550 6.99 -6.94 -7.03
N ILE A 551 5.67 -6.91 -7.21
CA ILE A 551 4.87 -5.69 -7.39
C ILE A 551 4.74 -4.93 -6.07
N LEU A 552 4.33 -5.60 -4.98
CA LEU A 552 4.13 -4.96 -3.69
C LEU A 552 5.41 -4.32 -3.14
N LEU A 553 6.55 -5.00 -3.27
CA LEU A 553 7.84 -4.48 -2.85
C LEU A 553 8.27 -3.29 -3.70
N ALA A 554 7.98 -3.30 -5.00
CA ALA A 554 8.25 -2.16 -5.86
C ALA A 554 7.45 -0.92 -5.42
N VAL A 555 6.17 -1.10 -5.07
CA VAL A 555 5.31 -0.04 -4.52
C VAL A 555 5.83 0.47 -3.18
N ASN A 556 6.09 -0.42 -2.22
CA ASN A 556 6.52 -0.07 -0.87
C ASN A 556 7.90 0.61 -0.86
N LEU A 557 8.85 0.12 -1.65
CA LEU A 557 10.16 0.77 -1.79
C LEU A 557 10.04 2.16 -2.40
N SER A 558 9.20 2.32 -3.43
CA SER A 558 9.03 3.63 -4.08
C SER A 558 8.33 4.65 -3.18
N ASN A 559 7.37 4.18 -2.38
CA ASN A 559 6.74 4.96 -1.33
C ASN A 559 7.78 5.52 -0.34
N TRP A 560 8.64 4.67 0.20
CA TRP A 560 9.71 5.10 1.11
C TRP A 560 10.75 5.99 0.41
N LEU A 561 11.10 5.73 -0.84
CA LEU A 561 11.98 6.61 -1.62
C LEU A 561 11.37 8.01 -1.77
N LYS A 562 10.05 8.13 -1.95
CA LYS A 562 9.37 9.43 -1.98
C LYS A 562 9.40 10.12 -0.60
N VAL A 563 9.15 9.39 0.50
CA VAL A 563 9.34 9.91 1.86
C VAL A 563 10.79 10.41 2.06
N GLY A 564 11.77 9.68 1.55
CA GLY A 564 13.18 10.08 1.54
C GLY A 564 13.44 11.37 0.76
N GLN A 565 12.81 11.55 -0.40
CA GLN A 565 12.89 12.77 -1.21
C GLN A 565 12.25 14.00 -0.51
N TYR A 566 11.14 13.79 0.20
CA TYR A 566 10.50 14.83 1.00
C TYR A 566 11.31 15.21 2.25
N THR A 567 12.00 14.25 2.87
CA THR A 567 12.77 14.46 4.12
C THR A 567 14.27 14.62 3.91
N LYS A 568 14.72 14.58 2.64
CA LYS A 568 16.12 14.78 2.23
C LYS A 568 17.09 13.72 2.74
N VAL A 569 16.60 12.49 2.88
CA VAL A 569 17.44 11.34 3.26
C VAL A 569 18.16 10.79 2.01
N PRO A 570 19.48 10.59 2.04
CA PRO A 570 20.22 10.09 0.88
C PRO A 570 19.72 8.73 0.36
N HIS A 571 19.49 8.62 -0.95
CA HIS A 571 18.96 7.40 -1.60
C HIS A 571 19.74 6.13 -1.28
N ARG A 572 21.08 6.21 -1.17
CA ARG A 572 21.94 5.06 -0.84
C ARG A 572 21.69 4.50 0.55
N VAL A 573 21.39 5.38 1.51
CA VAL A 573 21.07 4.98 2.87
C VAL A 573 19.72 4.30 2.88
N MET A 574 18.71 4.90 2.22
CA MET A 574 17.37 4.32 2.08
C MET A 574 17.42 2.89 1.52
N PHE A 575 18.19 2.68 0.45
CA PHE A 575 18.37 1.35 -0.15
C PHE A 575 18.97 0.33 0.83
N ALA A 576 20.09 0.68 1.48
CA ALA A 576 20.77 -0.25 2.38
C ALA A 576 19.95 -0.58 3.63
N THR A 577 19.31 0.43 4.23
CA THR A 577 18.56 0.25 5.48
C THR A 577 17.23 -0.47 5.26
N GLN A 578 16.61 -0.32 4.09
CA GLN A 578 15.40 -1.06 3.74
C GLN A 578 15.70 -2.55 3.52
N ILE A 579 16.81 -2.89 2.84
CA ILE A 579 17.25 -4.29 2.73
C ILE A 579 17.51 -4.87 4.12
N TYR A 580 18.21 -4.13 4.97
CA TYR A 580 18.48 -4.53 6.35
C TYR A 580 17.19 -4.80 7.14
N GLY A 581 16.24 -3.86 7.14
CA GLY A 581 14.97 -4.00 7.85
C GLY A 581 14.15 -5.18 7.33
N THR A 582 14.07 -5.34 6.01
CA THR A 582 13.33 -6.45 5.38
C THR A 582 13.92 -7.82 5.72
N LEU A 583 15.25 -7.97 5.74
CA LEU A 583 15.90 -9.22 6.14
C LEU A 583 15.71 -9.53 7.63
N LEU A 584 15.84 -8.52 8.49
CA LEU A 584 15.64 -8.67 9.92
C LEU A 584 14.18 -9.07 10.24
N GLY A 585 13.20 -8.38 9.66
CA GLY A 585 11.79 -8.69 9.87
C GLY A 585 11.39 -10.04 9.27
N ALA A 586 11.91 -10.40 8.09
CA ALA A 586 11.73 -11.74 7.52
C ALA A 586 12.17 -12.86 8.47
N ALA A 587 13.35 -12.73 9.09
CA ALA A 587 13.84 -13.70 10.06
C ALA A 587 12.92 -13.80 11.30
N LEU A 588 12.47 -12.65 11.83
CA LEU A 588 11.60 -12.61 13.00
C LEU A 588 10.20 -13.16 12.71
N ASN A 589 9.61 -12.78 11.58
CA ASN A 589 8.31 -13.30 11.13
C ASN A 589 8.37 -14.83 10.98
N TYR A 590 9.43 -15.36 10.38
CA TYR A 590 9.63 -16.81 10.24
C TYR A 590 9.69 -17.54 11.60
N VAL A 591 10.45 -17.01 12.56
CA VAL A 591 10.56 -17.60 13.91
C VAL A 591 9.20 -17.61 14.63
N VAL A 592 8.47 -16.49 14.58
CA VAL A 592 7.16 -16.34 15.24
C VAL A 592 6.13 -17.27 14.59
N MET A 593 6.05 -17.29 13.26
CA MET A 593 5.19 -18.20 12.50
C MET A 593 5.46 -19.66 12.87
N THR A 594 6.73 -20.08 12.84
CA THR A 594 7.11 -21.46 13.14
C THR A 594 6.70 -21.85 14.55
N THR A 595 6.87 -20.94 15.50
CA THR A 595 6.49 -21.16 16.91
C THR A 595 4.98 -21.29 17.06
N ILE A 596 4.19 -20.38 16.47
CA ILE A 596 2.72 -20.40 16.56
C ILE A 596 2.15 -21.65 15.91
N VAL A 597 2.53 -21.94 14.67
CA VAL A 597 1.99 -23.08 13.92
C VAL A 597 2.37 -24.41 14.58
N SER A 598 3.56 -24.52 15.17
CA SER A 598 3.97 -25.75 15.87
C SER A 598 3.20 -25.99 17.17
N ASN A 599 2.84 -24.92 17.89
CA ASN A 599 2.19 -25.04 19.19
C ASN A 599 0.65 -25.05 19.12
N GLN A 600 0.06 -24.48 18.07
CA GLN A 600 -1.39 -24.26 17.95
C GLN A 600 -2.00 -24.93 16.71
N LYS A 601 -1.33 -25.93 16.13
CA LYS A 601 -1.70 -26.56 14.85
C LYS A 601 -3.18 -26.96 14.80
N ASP A 602 -3.67 -27.68 15.82
CA ASP A 602 -5.02 -28.24 15.82
C ASP A 602 -6.11 -27.15 15.79
N ILE A 603 -5.84 -26.00 16.40
CA ILE A 603 -6.76 -24.86 16.44
C ILE A 603 -6.73 -24.09 15.12
N LEU A 604 -5.54 -23.97 14.52
CA LEU A 604 -5.33 -23.21 13.29
C LEU A 604 -5.83 -23.94 12.02
N LEU A 605 -6.20 -25.21 12.13
CA LEU A 605 -6.89 -25.93 11.05
C LEU A 605 -8.36 -25.48 10.89
N ASP A 606 -8.97 -24.94 11.95
CA ASP A 606 -10.32 -24.37 11.87
C ASP A 606 -10.26 -22.87 11.51
N PRO A 607 -10.95 -22.41 10.45
CA PRO A 607 -11.06 -20.99 10.14
C PRO A 607 -11.75 -20.18 11.25
N VAL A 608 -12.64 -20.78 12.05
CA VAL A 608 -13.23 -20.11 13.23
C VAL A 608 -12.20 -20.10 14.35
N GLY A 609 -11.60 -21.27 14.61
CA GLY A 609 -10.60 -21.46 15.65
C GLY A 609 -11.22 -21.29 17.05
N ASN A 610 -10.59 -20.50 17.89
CA ASN A 610 -11.12 -20.11 19.20
C ASN A 610 -10.99 -18.59 19.40
N ASN A 611 -11.34 -18.10 20.59
CA ASN A 611 -11.29 -16.66 20.89
C ASN A 611 -9.88 -16.04 20.79
N VAL A 612 -8.82 -16.87 20.74
CA VAL A 612 -7.42 -16.42 20.76
C VAL A 612 -6.72 -16.67 19.42
N TRP A 613 -7.04 -17.74 18.70
CA TRP A 613 -6.34 -18.16 17.49
C TRP A 613 -7.37 -18.53 16.41
N SER A 614 -7.13 -18.11 15.17
CA SER A 614 -7.97 -18.43 14.01
C SER A 614 -7.11 -18.82 12.81
N GLY A 615 -7.53 -19.89 12.13
CA GLY A 615 -6.95 -20.33 10.86
C GLY A 615 -7.45 -19.57 9.63
N SER A 616 -8.35 -18.59 9.78
CA SER A 616 -9.12 -17.99 8.67
C SER A 616 -8.25 -17.47 7.53
N THR A 617 -7.16 -16.76 7.84
CA THR A 617 -6.21 -16.23 6.84
C THR A 617 -5.54 -17.35 6.06
N MET A 618 -5.00 -18.35 6.76
CA MET A 618 -4.32 -19.49 6.15
C MET A 618 -5.29 -20.36 5.33
N GLN A 619 -6.50 -20.55 5.84
CA GLN A 619 -7.58 -21.24 5.13
C GLN A 619 -7.97 -20.49 3.86
N SER A 620 -8.11 -19.16 3.89
CA SER A 620 -8.42 -18.36 2.71
C SER A 620 -7.34 -18.47 1.64
N LEU A 621 -6.05 -18.42 2.05
CA LEU A 621 -4.92 -18.62 1.14
C LEU A 621 -4.93 -20.02 0.52
N ASN A 622 -5.18 -21.05 1.32
CA ASN A 622 -5.25 -22.44 0.87
C ASN A 622 -6.46 -22.68 -0.05
N SER A 623 -7.66 -22.23 0.32
CA SER A 623 -8.87 -22.30 -0.51
C SER A 623 -8.64 -21.71 -1.90
N GLN A 624 -8.03 -20.51 -1.96
CA GLN A 624 -7.67 -19.88 -3.23
C GLN A 624 -6.65 -20.69 -4.03
N ALA A 625 -5.63 -21.25 -3.37
CA ALA A 625 -4.62 -22.06 -4.04
C ALA A 625 -5.24 -23.31 -4.68
N VAL A 626 -6.14 -23.96 -3.94
CA VAL A 626 -6.83 -25.19 -4.33
C VAL A 626 -7.82 -24.93 -5.47
N THR A 627 -8.65 -23.88 -5.39
CA THR A 627 -9.59 -23.57 -6.48
C THR A 627 -8.89 -23.21 -7.78
N TRP A 628 -7.81 -22.42 -7.72
CA TRP A 628 -7.03 -22.07 -8.90
C TRP A 628 -6.18 -23.23 -9.43
N ALA A 629 -5.73 -24.17 -8.59
CA ALA A 629 -5.12 -25.40 -9.09
C ALA A 629 -6.10 -26.28 -9.89
N MET A 630 -7.41 -26.12 -9.66
CA MET A 630 -8.50 -26.69 -10.46
C MET A 630 -9.07 -25.70 -11.48
N ALA A 631 -8.24 -24.79 -12.01
CA ALA A 631 -8.70 -23.71 -12.87
C ALA A 631 -9.54 -24.20 -14.06
N LYS A 632 -9.14 -25.32 -14.68
CA LYS A 632 -9.87 -25.89 -15.82
C LYS A 632 -11.27 -26.36 -15.45
N GLN A 633 -11.43 -26.99 -14.29
CA GLN A 633 -12.70 -27.56 -13.81
C GLN A 633 -13.64 -26.49 -13.26
N ILE A 634 -13.10 -25.49 -12.54
CA ILE A 634 -13.89 -24.49 -11.82
C ILE A 634 -14.14 -23.24 -12.68
N TYR A 635 -13.13 -22.79 -13.41
CA TYR A 635 -13.12 -21.52 -14.15
C TYR A 635 -12.98 -21.67 -15.66
N GLY A 636 -12.85 -22.90 -16.18
CA GLY A 636 -12.77 -23.17 -17.62
C GLY A 636 -14.11 -23.02 -18.34
N GLU A 637 -14.15 -23.33 -19.63
CA GLU A 637 -15.34 -23.14 -20.50
C GLU A 637 -16.59 -23.85 -19.98
N ASN A 638 -16.42 -25.07 -19.44
CA ASN A 638 -17.49 -25.86 -18.81
C ASN A 638 -17.57 -25.65 -17.29
N GLY A 639 -16.77 -24.74 -16.75
CA GLY A 639 -16.69 -24.45 -15.32
C GLY A 639 -17.80 -23.51 -14.86
N ARG A 640 -18.23 -23.67 -13.61
CA ARG A 640 -19.34 -22.88 -13.02
C ARG A 640 -19.04 -21.39 -12.93
N TYR A 641 -17.76 -21.03 -12.84
CA TYR A 641 -17.33 -19.66 -12.54
C TYR A 641 -16.48 -19.05 -13.67
N LEU A 642 -16.74 -19.43 -14.93
CA LEU A 642 -16.06 -18.89 -16.13
C LEU A 642 -16.03 -17.36 -16.18
N ILE A 643 -17.04 -16.69 -15.60
CA ILE A 643 -17.09 -15.23 -15.53
C ILE A 643 -15.87 -14.62 -14.84
N VAL A 644 -15.25 -15.32 -13.87
CA VAL A 644 -14.15 -14.80 -13.05
C VAL A 644 -12.91 -14.51 -13.89
N PRO A 645 -12.34 -15.44 -14.70
CA PRO A 645 -11.30 -15.12 -15.67
C PRO A 645 -11.73 -14.11 -16.74
N LEU A 646 -12.97 -14.21 -17.24
CA LEU A 646 -13.50 -13.27 -18.23
C LEU A 646 -13.52 -11.82 -17.71
N GLY A 647 -13.60 -11.64 -16.39
CA GLY A 647 -13.42 -10.36 -15.73
C GLY A 647 -12.17 -9.62 -16.19
N LEU A 648 -11.05 -10.31 -16.45
CA LEU A 648 -9.83 -9.67 -16.95
C LEU A 648 -10.04 -9.01 -18.32
N VAL A 649 -10.70 -9.73 -19.24
CA VAL A 649 -10.97 -9.25 -20.61
C VAL A 649 -12.01 -8.12 -20.59
N ILE A 650 -13.08 -8.30 -19.82
CA ILE A 650 -14.10 -7.24 -19.62
C ILE A 650 -13.45 -6.00 -19.00
N GLY A 651 -12.58 -6.19 -18.02
CA GLY A 651 -11.80 -5.15 -17.37
C GLY A 651 -10.92 -4.38 -18.36
N LEU A 652 -10.25 -5.07 -19.29
CA LEU A 652 -9.47 -4.42 -20.35
C LEU A 652 -10.34 -3.52 -21.24
N ALA A 653 -11.61 -3.87 -21.47
CA ALA A 653 -12.52 -3.08 -22.29
C ALA A 653 -13.07 -1.83 -21.58
N LEU A 654 -13.17 -1.82 -20.24
CA LEU A 654 -13.78 -0.72 -19.49
C LEU A 654 -13.11 0.65 -19.74
N PRO A 655 -11.77 0.79 -19.72
CA PRO A 655 -11.14 2.08 -20.00
C PRO A 655 -11.32 2.53 -21.45
N PHE A 656 -11.42 1.60 -22.41
CA PHE A 656 -11.74 1.94 -23.81
C PHE A 656 -13.17 2.46 -23.94
N ALA A 657 -14.13 1.85 -23.25
CA ALA A 657 -15.49 2.35 -23.19
C ALA A 657 -15.53 3.75 -22.58
N HIS A 658 -14.82 3.97 -21.46
CA HIS A 658 -14.69 5.31 -20.85
C HIS A 658 -14.05 6.32 -21.81
N TRP A 659 -12.98 5.95 -22.50
CA TRP A 659 -12.34 6.79 -23.51
C TRP A 659 -13.29 7.12 -24.69
N GLY A 660 -14.09 6.15 -25.13
CA GLY A 660 -15.13 6.35 -26.14
C GLY A 660 -16.22 7.33 -25.68
N VAL A 661 -16.65 7.23 -24.41
CA VAL A 661 -17.58 8.19 -23.80
C VAL A 661 -17.00 9.60 -23.80
N ILE A 662 -15.72 9.77 -23.50
CA ILE A 662 -15.04 11.08 -23.57
C ILE A 662 -15.02 11.62 -25.01
N LYS A 663 -14.87 10.75 -26.02
CA LYS A 663 -14.91 11.16 -27.43
C LYS A 663 -16.29 11.64 -27.87
N VAL A 664 -17.36 11.00 -27.39
CA VAL A 664 -18.75 11.39 -27.71
C VAL A 664 -19.21 12.59 -26.87
N PHE A 665 -18.83 12.62 -25.59
CA PHE A 665 -19.16 13.66 -24.62
C PHE A 665 -17.88 14.26 -24.04
N PRO A 666 -17.29 15.29 -24.68
CA PRO A 666 -16.02 15.88 -24.24
C PRO A 666 -16.03 16.38 -22.78
N ARG A 667 -17.19 16.80 -22.26
CA ARG A 667 -17.37 17.20 -20.85
C ARG A 667 -17.08 16.08 -19.85
N ALA A 668 -17.16 14.81 -20.26
CA ALA A 668 -16.81 13.68 -19.41
C ALA A 668 -15.31 13.65 -19.08
N LYS A 669 -14.45 14.33 -19.85
CA LYS A 669 -13.02 14.44 -19.57
C LYS A 669 -12.72 15.15 -18.24
N ASP A 670 -13.60 16.06 -17.82
CA ASP A 670 -13.42 16.83 -16.59
C ASP A 670 -13.70 16.01 -15.33
N TRP A 671 -14.31 14.83 -15.49
CA TRP A 671 -14.61 13.91 -14.41
C TRP A 671 -13.39 13.00 -14.21
N PRO A 672 -12.76 12.99 -13.02
CA PRO A 672 -11.53 12.25 -12.80
C PRO A 672 -11.82 10.76 -12.55
N ILE A 673 -12.46 10.09 -13.51
CA ILE A 673 -12.89 8.69 -13.43
C ILE A 673 -11.68 7.78 -13.65
N ASN A 674 -11.49 6.86 -12.71
CA ASN A 674 -10.52 5.78 -12.78
C ASN A 674 -11.25 4.44 -12.70
N THR A 675 -11.39 3.81 -13.85
CA THR A 675 -12.11 2.54 -14.02
C THR A 675 -11.48 1.38 -13.25
N ALA A 676 -10.15 1.38 -13.05
CA ALA A 676 -9.48 0.33 -12.29
C ALA A 676 -9.82 0.39 -10.80
N ILE A 677 -9.92 1.61 -10.26
CA ILE A 677 -10.27 1.86 -8.87
C ILE A 677 -11.75 1.54 -8.63
N ILE A 678 -12.65 2.02 -9.52
CA ILE A 678 -14.07 1.67 -9.46
C ILE A 678 -14.26 0.15 -9.48
N ALA A 679 -13.58 -0.54 -10.40
CA ALA A 679 -13.60 -2.00 -10.49
C ALA A 679 -13.12 -2.66 -9.19
N SER A 680 -12.01 -2.21 -8.61
CA SER A 680 -11.47 -2.78 -7.37
C SER A 680 -12.45 -2.62 -6.20
N TYR A 681 -13.02 -1.43 -6.01
CA TYR A 681 -13.94 -1.15 -4.90
C TYR A 681 -15.37 -1.63 -5.16
N SER A 682 -15.65 -2.20 -6.35
CA SER A 682 -16.94 -2.83 -6.65
C SER A 682 -17.12 -4.23 -6.05
N GLY A 683 -16.11 -4.79 -5.39
CA GLY A 683 -16.25 -6.05 -4.65
C GLY A 683 -14.95 -6.66 -4.14
N ALA A 684 -13.81 -6.36 -4.77
CA ALA A 684 -12.53 -7.00 -4.42
C ALA A 684 -12.09 -6.73 -2.97
N THR A 685 -12.46 -5.58 -2.41
CA THR A 685 -12.06 -5.18 -1.04
C THR A 685 -13.15 -5.44 0.01
N THR A 686 -14.36 -5.81 -0.39
CA THR A 686 -15.55 -5.86 0.48
C THR A 686 -16.30 -7.19 0.42
N TYR A 687 -15.81 -8.19 -0.31
CA TYR A 687 -16.46 -9.50 -0.39
C TYR A 687 -16.38 -10.34 0.89
N PHE A 688 -15.53 -9.93 1.84
CA PHE A 688 -15.34 -10.52 3.17
C PHE A 688 -14.94 -9.45 4.19
N GLY A 689 -15.08 -9.76 5.47
CA GLY A 689 -14.67 -8.89 6.58
C GLY A 689 -15.80 -8.00 7.12
N ILE A 690 -15.41 -6.97 7.87
CA ILE A 690 -16.30 -5.98 8.51
C ILE A 690 -16.58 -4.86 7.52
N THR A 691 -17.83 -4.41 7.42
CA THR A 691 -18.31 -3.44 6.40
C THR A 691 -18.92 -2.17 7.01
N SER A 692 -19.13 -2.13 8.33
CA SER A 692 -19.73 -0.99 9.06
C SER A 692 -18.99 0.34 8.92
N TRP A 693 -17.71 0.33 8.56
CA TRP A 693 -16.88 1.53 8.46
C TRP A 693 -17.06 2.31 7.15
N ILE A 694 -17.71 1.71 6.13
CA ILE A 694 -17.79 2.28 4.78
C ILE A 694 -18.43 3.69 4.80
N TRP A 695 -19.60 3.87 5.41
CA TRP A 695 -20.25 5.18 5.43
C TRP A 695 -19.54 6.22 6.29
N SER A 696 -18.89 5.79 7.37
CA SER A 696 -18.04 6.66 8.18
C SER A 696 -16.83 7.16 7.39
N SER A 697 -16.21 6.29 6.59
CA SER A 697 -15.10 6.68 5.71
C SER A 697 -15.54 7.71 4.65
N ILE A 698 -16.75 7.55 4.09
CA ILE A 698 -17.35 8.51 3.15
C ILE A 698 -17.58 9.86 3.85
N ALA A 699 -18.19 9.84 5.03
CA ALA A 699 -18.51 11.06 5.78
C ALA A 699 -17.24 11.85 6.16
N VAL A 700 -16.22 11.16 6.66
CA VAL A 700 -14.91 11.74 6.99
C VAL A 700 -14.22 12.28 5.75
N GLY A 701 -14.27 11.54 4.64
CA GLY A 701 -13.78 11.94 3.34
C GLY A 701 -14.43 13.22 2.82
N ILE A 702 -15.77 13.32 2.85
CA ILE A 702 -16.52 14.52 2.46
C ILE A 702 -16.14 15.70 3.36
N PHE A 703 -16.11 15.50 4.67
CA PHE A 703 -15.78 16.56 5.62
C PHE A 703 -14.36 17.11 5.40
N SER A 704 -13.37 16.23 5.26
CA SER A 704 -11.97 16.63 5.06
C SER A 704 -11.72 17.21 3.66
N GLN A 705 -12.11 16.48 2.60
CA GLN A 705 -11.72 16.79 1.22
C GLN A 705 -12.65 17.75 0.50
N VAL A 706 -13.94 17.81 0.86
CA VAL A 706 -14.90 18.73 0.23
C VAL A 706 -15.07 19.98 1.08
N TYR A 707 -15.35 19.84 2.37
CA TYR A 707 -15.63 20.98 3.24
C TYR A 707 -14.36 21.70 3.70
N LEU A 708 -13.48 21.02 4.46
CA LEU A 708 -12.28 21.65 5.01
C LEU A 708 -11.32 22.14 3.92
N ARG A 709 -10.96 21.27 2.96
CA ARG A 709 -10.01 21.59 1.89
C ARG A 709 -10.45 22.77 1.02
N ARG A 710 -11.75 22.86 0.65
CA ARG A 710 -12.24 23.91 -0.26
C ARG A 710 -12.65 25.20 0.44
N ARG A 711 -13.27 25.13 1.64
CA ARG A 711 -13.77 26.32 2.34
C ARG A 711 -12.80 26.90 3.37
N LEU A 712 -11.94 26.06 3.96
CA LEU A 712 -11.05 26.41 5.06
C LEU A 712 -9.62 25.87 4.82
N PRO A 713 -8.96 26.19 3.69
CA PRO A 713 -7.64 25.64 3.36
C PRO A 713 -6.56 25.92 4.40
N ASN A 714 -6.63 27.05 5.13
CA ASN A 714 -5.71 27.33 6.24
C ASN A 714 -5.73 26.23 7.31
N ILE A 715 -6.93 25.81 7.72
CA ILE A 715 -7.11 24.77 8.73
C ILE A 715 -6.70 23.42 8.15
N TYR A 716 -7.09 23.14 6.90
CA TYR A 716 -6.74 21.90 6.22
C TYR A 716 -5.22 21.71 6.12
N ASN A 717 -4.51 22.65 5.50
CA ASN A 717 -3.07 22.56 5.26
C ASN A 717 -2.29 22.47 6.58
N LYS A 718 -2.74 23.17 7.64
CA LYS A 718 -2.05 23.24 8.92
C LYS A 718 -2.32 22.04 9.84
N TYR A 719 -3.54 21.50 9.82
CA TYR A 719 -3.99 20.55 10.86
C TYR A 719 -4.52 19.22 10.34
N ASN A 720 -5.05 19.12 9.11
CA ASN A 720 -5.74 17.89 8.66
C ASN A 720 -4.83 16.66 8.74
N TYR A 721 -3.65 16.72 8.13
CA TYR A 721 -2.69 15.61 8.13
C TYR A 721 -2.09 15.35 9.52
N LEU A 722 -1.87 16.41 10.30
CA LEU A 722 -1.32 16.30 11.65
C LEU A 722 -2.31 15.66 12.63
N ILE A 723 -3.58 16.07 12.59
CA ILE A 723 -4.65 15.48 13.40
C ILE A 723 -4.90 14.05 12.94
N GLY A 724 -4.91 13.76 11.63
CA GLY A 724 -5.00 12.39 11.13
C GLY A 724 -3.90 11.49 11.71
N ALA A 725 -2.65 11.95 11.70
CA ALA A 725 -1.54 11.22 12.33
C ALA A 725 -1.74 11.04 13.85
N ALA A 726 -2.31 12.04 14.54
CA ALA A 726 -2.59 11.96 15.98
C ALA A 726 -3.66 10.93 16.30
N LEU A 727 -4.75 10.89 15.53
CA LEU A 727 -5.86 9.96 15.71
C LEU A 727 -5.40 8.52 15.44
N ASP A 728 -4.66 8.29 14.36
CA ASP A 728 -4.07 6.97 14.06
C ASP A 728 -3.11 6.52 15.16
N GLY A 729 -2.22 7.41 15.60
CA GLY A 729 -1.26 7.13 16.66
C GLY A 729 -1.95 6.81 18.00
N GLY A 730 -2.92 7.62 18.40
CA GLY A 730 -3.65 7.48 19.67
C GLY A 730 -4.46 6.18 19.74
N SER A 731 -5.28 5.90 18.72
CA SER A 731 -6.05 4.66 18.65
C SER A 731 -5.14 3.45 18.65
N GLN A 732 -4.10 3.41 17.81
CA GLN A 732 -3.22 2.24 17.75
C GLN A 732 -2.41 2.00 19.03
N ILE A 733 -2.01 3.05 19.76
CA ILE A 733 -1.38 2.88 21.09
C ILE A 733 -2.30 2.07 22.00
N ILE A 734 -3.59 2.41 22.03
CA ILE A 734 -4.54 1.78 22.93
C ILE A 734 -4.91 0.39 22.45
N ILE A 735 -5.12 0.17 21.17
CA ILE A 735 -5.43 -1.17 20.72
C ILE A 735 -4.24 -2.11 20.91
N PHE A 736 -3.02 -1.62 20.74
CA PHE A 736 -1.82 -2.36 21.10
C PHE A 736 -1.87 -2.78 22.59
N ILE A 737 -2.16 -1.85 23.50
CA ILE A 737 -2.30 -2.16 24.94
C ILE A 737 -3.44 -3.15 25.20
N LEU A 738 -4.64 -2.91 24.65
CA LEU A 738 -5.81 -3.78 24.81
C LEU A 738 -5.56 -5.18 24.29
N SER A 739 -4.78 -5.31 23.22
CA SER A 739 -4.48 -6.61 22.63
C SER A 739 -3.72 -7.51 23.59
N PHE A 740 -2.72 -6.97 24.29
CA PHE A 740 -1.96 -7.72 25.31
C PHE A 740 -2.68 -7.79 26.65
N ALA A 741 -3.45 -6.76 27.04
CA ALA A 741 -4.10 -6.69 28.33
C ALA A 741 -5.41 -7.50 28.40
N VAL A 742 -6.24 -7.46 27.35
CA VAL A 742 -7.62 -7.97 27.38
C VAL A 742 -8.02 -8.85 26.20
N PHE A 743 -7.53 -8.64 24.97
CA PHE A 743 -7.88 -9.49 23.82
C PHE A 743 -7.07 -10.79 23.72
N GLY A 744 -6.34 -11.15 24.79
CA GLY A 744 -5.66 -12.43 24.88
C GLY A 744 -4.45 -12.60 23.96
N ALA A 745 -3.80 -11.52 23.48
CA ALA A 745 -2.48 -11.64 22.86
C ALA A 745 -1.42 -12.16 23.85
N SER A 746 -1.63 -11.95 25.16
CA SER A 746 -0.85 -12.55 26.25
C SER A 746 -1.33 -13.95 26.68
N GLY A 747 -2.29 -14.54 25.97
CA GLY A 747 -2.79 -15.91 26.18
C GLY A 747 -4.05 -16.04 27.01
N LYS A 748 -4.47 -15.02 27.76
CA LYS A 748 -5.75 -15.01 28.48
C LYS A 748 -6.62 -13.83 28.07
N GLU A 749 -7.76 -14.11 27.46
CA GLU A 749 -8.77 -13.10 27.17
C GLU A 749 -9.49 -12.68 28.46
N ARG A 750 -9.76 -11.38 28.58
CA ARG A 750 -10.57 -10.79 29.64
C ARG A 750 -11.64 -9.94 28.96
N PRO A 751 -12.72 -10.55 28.46
CA PRO A 751 -13.80 -9.80 27.82
C PRO A 751 -14.48 -8.88 28.84
N PHE A 752 -14.93 -7.72 28.39
CA PHE A 752 -15.80 -6.85 29.17
C PHE A 752 -17.13 -7.59 29.44
N PRO A 753 -17.78 -7.40 30.61
CA PRO A 753 -19.07 -8.03 30.90
C PRO A 753 -20.09 -7.77 29.80
N THR A 754 -21.01 -8.71 29.60
CA THR A 754 -22.06 -8.58 28.58
C THR A 754 -23.10 -7.59 29.05
N TRP A 755 -23.44 -6.65 28.18
CA TRP A 755 -24.45 -5.61 28.42
C TRP A 755 -24.94 -5.09 27.07
N TRP A 756 -25.85 -4.11 27.07
CA TRP A 756 -26.44 -3.62 25.81
C TRP A 756 -25.39 -3.22 24.76
N GLY A 757 -24.34 -2.49 25.13
CA GLY A 757 -23.27 -2.07 24.22
C GLY A 757 -22.27 -3.16 23.79
N ARG A 758 -22.38 -4.36 24.37
CA ARG A 758 -21.58 -5.56 24.08
C ARG A 758 -22.47 -6.80 24.24
N PRO A 759 -23.36 -7.08 23.27
CA PRO A 759 -24.20 -8.27 23.31
C PRO A 759 -23.37 -9.56 23.14
N ASP A 760 -23.95 -10.71 23.49
CA ASP A 760 -23.35 -12.04 23.27
C ASP A 760 -23.31 -12.47 21.78
N GLY A 761 -23.88 -11.66 20.88
CA GLY A 761 -23.91 -11.86 19.43
C GLY A 761 -23.25 -10.71 18.66
N ASN A 762 -23.85 -10.30 17.54
CA ASN A 762 -23.30 -9.23 16.72
C ASN A 762 -23.33 -7.88 17.46
N PRO A 763 -22.24 -7.08 17.41
CA PRO A 763 -22.15 -5.82 18.13
C PRO A 763 -23.26 -4.82 17.80
N ASP A 764 -23.84 -4.88 16.60
CA ASP A 764 -24.88 -3.98 16.09
C ASP A 764 -26.32 -4.46 16.37
N HIS A 765 -26.49 -5.52 17.18
CA HIS A 765 -27.77 -6.17 17.49
C HIS A 765 -28.49 -6.79 16.29
N CYS A 766 -27.82 -6.92 15.14
CA CYS A 766 -28.32 -7.76 14.05
C CYS A 766 -28.30 -9.25 14.46
N LEU A 767 -28.99 -10.10 13.70
CA LEU A 767 -29.03 -11.55 13.94
C LEU A 767 -27.67 -12.22 13.79
#